data_AF-A0A9Y1FPN0-F1
#
_entry.id   AF-A0A9Y1FPN0-F1
#
_cell.length_a   1.000
_cell.length_b   1.000
_cell.length_c   1.000
_cell.angle_alpha   90.00
_cell.angle_beta   90.00
_cell.angle_gamma   90.00
#
_symmetry.space_group_name_H-M   'P 1'
#
loop_
_entity.id
_entity.type
_entity.pdbx_description
1 polymer ?
#
loop_
_entity_poly.entity_id
_entity_poly.type
_entity_poly.pdbx_seq_one_letter_code
_entity_poly.pdbx_strand_id
1 'polypeptide(L)'
;MELKEKKLESFSFLRSISKWGPIITVLLFAGIAYGVQRTSLSLFGESFTNFPLFESQENFQRSFIVFLQISSAVIAYGLFKGIAGFFSATISSKYQRKWTIRIGLILVLCGSFALAFSRNLWALPLGNAFIGGGLGLLFTSTMSALTDIAGYEGAAFSVGSMEFSVYLGSSLGSFLAGVIANNLGFAETFIFALIIAGIALAFGFIFIKKVETTDLVAGTKDSVLLDATKVESRWSTKNIFRVPTLILANLGGHISRITDSILVLIFPLLLSTVYGFSNVQIGIATSVFTLAWSTTMPFTGKLSDRIGRKTPMILGFLLAGTSIILIVFTDLFGVVVLLTLLAGLGTSLYYPSLPSITKDVVPIIKREKSIGIYRSSLDSGYFTGPLIVLGLAGLVVNIDVLQFLGDSLVSNVFKFPFLFAGTLLIILGFSFSILAIETRPGWVQASHSIKHAEKVQKTIHLLAQSFKRYLDGDKEQAIKLMMAAKKEERLADDLVFKVTQVMYSSVRPAPDDYHFYKLTTTLDKAIGYILRSLRKILYIPRKKIDDYFSQYLIKECDLLCDLIDKSVEVLEVVCIQPLASHPIFNDVHAIEHELDINNHNALERLLPETEKMSTVEILYIDQIIEELEISANTIEDAVDIMKIIGLKYQIRPLVS
;
A
#
# COMPACT_ATOMS: atom_id res chain seq x y z
N MET A 1 10.96 -16.37 -24.29
CA MET A 1 10.06 -16.79 -23.20
C MET A 1 9.39 -15.58 -22.54
N GLU A 2 10.15 -14.52 -22.20
CA GLU A 2 9.62 -13.25 -21.66
C GLU A 2 8.49 -12.57 -22.47
N LEU A 3 8.51 -12.67 -23.82
CA LEU A 3 7.45 -12.13 -24.67
C LEU A 3 6.16 -12.98 -24.66
N LYS A 4 6.24 -14.25 -24.26
CA LYS A 4 5.08 -15.14 -24.04
C LYS A 4 4.49 -14.95 -22.64
N GLU A 5 5.32 -14.73 -21.62
CA GLU A 5 4.88 -14.39 -20.25
C GLU A 5 4.18 -13.03 -20.18
N LYS A 6 4.74 -11.97 -20.78
CA LYS A 6 4.04 -10.67 -20.89
C LYS A 6 2.72 -10.76 -21.65
N LYS A 7 2.63 -11.64 -22.67
CA LYS A 7 1.37 -11.88 -23.39
C LYS A 7 0.37 -12.64 -22.53
N LEU A 8 0.80 -13.61 -21.72
CA LEU A 8 -0.06 -14.35 -20.77
C LEU A 8 -0.56 -13.45 -19.61
N GLU A 9 0.27 -12.56 -19.08
CA GLU A 9 -0.14 -11.54 -18.09
C GLU A 9 -1.13 -10.52 -18.67
N SER A 10 -0.91 -10.05 -19.90
CA SER A 10 -1.85 -9.15 -20.57
C SER A 10 -3.20 -9.81 -20.87
N PHE A 11 -3.20 -11.13 -21.15
CA PHE A 11 -4.43 -11.91 -21.40
C PHE A 11 -5.17 -12.27 -20.10
N SER A 12 -4.49 -12.43 -18.96
CA SER A 12 -5.13 -12.62 -17.66
C SER A 12 -5.77 -11.33 -17.14
N PHE A 13 -5.12 -10.18 -17.37
CA PHE A 13 -5.65 -8.85 -17.06
C PHE A 13 -6.92 -8.51 -17.85
N LEU A 14 -6.93 -8.74 -19.16
CA LEU A 14 -8.12 -8.50 -20.01
C LEU A 14 -9.30 -9.44 -19.66
N ARG A 15 -9.03 -10.68 -19.22
CA ARG A 15 -10.07 -11.58 -18.69
C ARG A 15 -10.62 -11.14 -17.33
N SER A 16 -9.87 -10.38 -16.54
CA SER A 16 -10.35 -9.83 -15.26
C SER A 16 -11.30 -8.64 -15.45
N ILE A 17 -11.12 -7.85 -16.52
CA ILE A 17 -11.97 -6.67 -16.84
C ILE A 17 -13.45 -7.03 -16.94
N SER A 18 -13.81 -8.19 -17.50
CA SER A 18 -15.22 -8.62 -17.60
C SER A 18 -15.86 -8.88 -16.23
N LYS A 19 -15.06 -9.24 -15.22
CA LYS A 19 -15.49 -9.40 -13.82
C LYS A 19 -15.44 -8.08 -13.03
N TRP A 20 -14.56 -7.16 -13.40
CA TRP A 20 -14.38 -5.86 -12.74
C TRP A 20 -15.38 -4.81 -13.21
N GLY A 21 -15.68 -4.81 -14.51
CA GLY A 21 -16.52 -3.80 -15.17
C GLY A 21 -17.83 -3.54 -14.44
N PRO A 22 -18.63 -4.57 -14.12
CA PRO A 22 -19.88 -4.35 -13.40
C PRO A 22 -19.73 -3.68 -12.03
N ILE A 23 -18.70 -4.06 -11.27
CA ILE A 23 -18.44 -3.50 -9.93
C ILE A 23 -18.02 -2.03 -10.06
N ILE A 24 -17.10 -1.75 -10.99
CA ILE A 24 -16.61 -0.40 -11.26
C ILE A 24 -17.76 0.51 -11.71
N THR A 25 -18.64 0.04 -12.59
CA THR A 25 -19.80 0.82 -13.08
C THR A 25 -20.80 1.12 -11.96
N VAL A 26 -21.11 0.15 -11.09
CA VAL A 26 -21.98 0.40 -9.92
C VAL A 26 -21.37 1.45 -9.00
N LEU A 27 -20.06 1.39 -8.76
CA LEU A 27 -19.34 2.37 -7.95
C LEU A 27 -19.32 3.75 -8.60
N LEU A 28 -19.25 3.84 -9.93
CA LEU A 28 -19.37 5.09 -10.67
C LEU A 28 -20.73 5.75 -10.41
N PHE A 29 -21.83 5.00 -10.58
CA PHE A 29 -23.18 5.52 -10.34
C PHE A 29 -23.42 5.90 -8.87
N ALA A 30 -22.99 5.05 -7.93
CA ALA A 30 -23.05 5.38 -6.50
C ALA A 30 -22.21 6.64 -6.19
N GLY A 31 -21.06 6.78 -6.86
CA GLY A 31 -20.21 7.97 -6.81
C GLY A 31 -20.92 9.22 -7.31
N ILE A 32 -21.65 9.16 -8.43
CA ILE A 32 -22.44 10.29 -8.97
C ILE A 32 -23.50 10.74 -7.96
N ALA A 33 -24.30 9.80 -7.42
CA ALA A 33 -25.29 10.14 -6.39
C ALA A 33 -24.64 10.79 -5.15
N TYR A 34 -23.49 10.26 -4.71
CA TYR A 34 -22.73 10.82 -3.59
C TYR A 34 -22.13 12.20 -3.90
N GLY A 35 -21.68 12.46 -5.14
CA GLY A 35 -21.19 13.76 -5.59
C GLY A 35 -22.25 14.85 -5.50
N VAL A 36 -23.48 14.51 -5.84
CA VAL A 36 -24.62 15.42 -5.71
C VAL A 36 -24.85 15.79 -4.24
N GLN A 37 -24.95 14.79 -3.37
CA GLN A 37 -25.07 15.00 -1.94
C GLN A 37 -23.92 15.86 -1.40
N ARG A 38 -22.68 15.57 -1.80
CA ARG A 38 -21.47 16.30 -1.35
C ARG A 38 -21.52 17.80 -1.67
N THR A 39 -22.05 18.18 -2.82
CA THR A 39 -22.05 19.59 -3.27
C THR A 39 -23.30 20.33 -2.80
N SER A 40 -24.45 19.66 -2.75
CA SER A 40 -25.75 20.32 -2.52
C SER A 40 -26.27 20.20 -1.09
N LEU A 41 -25.78 19.29 -0.25
CA LEU A 41 -26.36 19.04 1.09
C LEU A 41 -26.40 20.27 1.99
N SER A 42 -25.30 21.01 2.09
CA SER A 42 -25.23 22.16 2.99
C SER A 42 -26.06 23.34 2.49
N LEU A 43 -25.99 23.63 1.19
CA LEU A 43 -26.82 24.67 0.55
C LEU A 43 -28.32 24.32 0.58
N PHE A 44 -28.66 23.04 0.43
CA PHE A 44 -30.04 22.58 0.57
C PHE A 44 -30.55 22.73 2.00
N GLY A 45 -29.71 22.43 3.00
CA GLY A 45 -30.03 22.71 4.40
C GLY A 45 -30.27 24.20 4.67
N GLU A 46 -29.42 25.07 4.13
CA GLU A 46 -29.59 26.53 4.20
C GLU A 46 -30.88 26.99 3.49
N SER A 47 -31.30 26.33 2.41
CA SER A 47 -32.54 26.71 1.71
C SER A 47 -33.82 26.60 2.57
N PHE A 48 -33.79 25.88 3.70
CA PHE A 48 -34.92 25.79 4.63
C PHE A 48 -35.05 27.02 5.55
N THR A 49 -34.04 27.88 5.67
CA THR A 49 -34.06 29.03 6.60
C THR A 49 -34.65 30.31 6.01
N ASN A 50 -34.80 30.41 4.68
CA ASN A 50 -35.18 31.65 3.98
C ASN A 50 -34.27 32.87 4.26
N PHE A 51 -33.13 32.67 4.94
CA PHE A 51 -32.08 33.66 5.17
C PHE A 51 -30.70 32.98 5.10
N PRO A 52 -29.65 33.67 4.61
CA PRO A 52 -28.28 33.17 4.61
C PRO A 52 -27.75 32.92 6.02
N LEU A 53 -27.06 31.80 6.20
CA LEU A 53 -26.53 31.41 7.51
C LEU A 53 -25.49 32.41 8.01
N PHE A 54 -25.66 32.82 9.27
CA PHE A 54 -24.76 33.71 10.01
C PHE A 54 -24.69 35.16 9.50
N GLU A 55 -25.51 35.58 8.52
CA GLU A 55 -25.47 36.93 7.94
C GLU A 55 -25.63 38.08 8.96
N SER A 56 -26.49 37.90 9.98
CA SER A 56 -26.72 38.89 11.02
C SER A 56 -26.61 38.31 12.43
N GLN A 57 -26.17 39.13 13.40
CA GLN A 57 -26.12 38.73 14.81
C GLN A 57 -27.51 38.37 15.36
N GLU A 58 -28.57 39.02 14.85
CA GLU A 58 -29.95 38.78 15.29
C GLU A 58 -30.44 37.36 14.95
N ASN A 59 -30.07 36.85 13.77
CA ASN A 59 -30.40 35.48 13.34
C ASN A 59 -29.32 34.46 13.71
N PHE A 60 -28.33 34.83 14.52
CA PHE A 60 -27.18 33.97 14.82
C PHE A 60 -27.60 32.65 15.47
N GLN A 61 -28.43 32.70 16.52
CA GLN A 61 -28.89 31.49 17.22
C GLN A 61 -29.67 30.55 16.29
N ARG A 62 -30.52 31.10 15.42
CA ARG A 62 -31.27 30.31 14.43
C ARG A 62 -30.34 29.70 13.38
N SER A 63 -29.37 30.48 12.89
CA SER A 63 -28.33 30.02 11.96
C SER A 63 -27.51 28.87 12.57
N PHE A 64 -27.12 28.99 13.83
CA PHE A 64 -26.35 27.97 14.53
C PHE A 64 -27.14 26.67 14.72
N ILE A 65 -28.43 26.74 15.05
CA ILE A 65 -29.30 25.56 15.16
C ILE A 65 -29.41 24.82 13.82
N VAL A 66 -29.61 25.55 12.73
CA VAL A 66 -29.69 24.95 11.38
C VAL A 66 -28.33 24.37 10.97
N PHE A 67 -27.24 25.09 11.23
CA PHE A 67 -25.89 24.62 10.98
C PHE A 67 -25.57 23.34 11.77
N LEU A 68 -26.06 23.23 13.02
CA LEU A 68 -25.98 22.01 13.83
C LEU A 68 -26.74 20.85 13.18
N GLN A 69 -27.92 21.08 12.62
CA GLN A 69 -28.69 20.06 11.92
C GLN A 69 -28.03 19.61 10.62
N ILE A 70 -27.49 20.53 9.81
CA ILE A 70 -26.70 20.19 8.61
C ILE A 70 -25.46 19.39 8.99
N SER A 71 -24.75 19.83 10.03
CA SER A 71 -23.57 19.13 10.56
C SER A 71 -23.93 17.73 11.06
N SER A 72 -25.08 17.58 11.73
CA SER A 72 -25.58 16.27 12.18
C SER A 72 -25.77 15.27 11.03
N ALA A 73 -26.03 15.76 9.81
CA ALA A 73 -26.13 14.92 8.64
C ALA A 73 -24.78 14.34 8.22
N VAL A 74 -23.72 15.14 8.20
CA VAL A 74 -22.36 14.65 7.91
C VAL A 74 -21.84 13.73 9.04
N ILE A 75 -22.18 14.03 10.29
CA ILE A 75 -21.89 13.17 11.46
C ILE A 75 -22.57 11.80 11.30
N ALA A 76 -23.86 11.79 10.97
CA ALA A 76 -24.62 10.56 10.75
C ALA A 76 -24.05 9.74 9.59
N TYR A 77 -23.68 10.40 8.49
CA TYR A 77 -22.98 9.75 7.37
C TYR A 77 -21.70 9.04 7.84
N GLY A 78 -20.82 9.74 8.56
CA GLY A 78 -19.55 9.19 9.03
C GLY A 78 -19.71 8.03 10.01
N LEU A 79 -20.60 8.19 11.00
CA LEU A 79 -20.87 7.17 12.02
C LEU A 79 -21.40 5.87 11.39
N PHE A 80 -22.43 5.95 10.57
CA PHE A 80 -23.05 4.77 9.96
C PHE A 80 -22.14 4.14 8.91
N LYS A 81 -21.35 4.93 8.17
CA LYS A 81 -20.34 4.42 7.24
C LYS A 81 -19.28 3.58 7.96
N GLY A 82 -18.73 4.09 9.07
CA GLY A 82 -17.74 3.36 9.86
C GLY A 82 -18.28 2.06 10.47
N ILE A 83 -19.48 2.10 11.07
CA ILE A 83 -20.16 0.92 11.64
C ILE A 83 -20.42 -0.13 10.55
N ALA A 84 -21.02 0.29 9.43
CA ALA A 84 -21.34 -0.61 8.34
C ALA A 84 -20.08 -1.21 7.70
N GLY A 85 -19.03 -0.42 7.51
CA GLY A 85 -17.74 -0.90 7.01
C GLY A 85 -17.13 -1.96 7.92
N PHE A 86 -17.16 -1.76 9.24
CA PHE A 86 -16.65 -2.72 10.22
C PHE A 86 -17.37 -4.08 10.15
N PHE A 87 -18.71 -4.09 10.06
CA PHE A 87 -19.48 -5.33 9.98
C PHE A 87 -19.57 -5.92 8.57
N SER A 88 -19.24 -5.17 7.52
CA SER A 88 -19.37 -5.59 6.12
C SER A 88 -18.64 -6.91 5.84
N ALA A 89 -17.42 -7.07 6.37
CA ALA A 89 -16.63 -8.29 6.19
C ALA A 89 -17.34 -9.52 6.76
N THR A 90 -17.84 -9.43 8.00
CA THR A 90 -18.60 -10.50 8.69
C THR A 90 -19.90 -10.84 7.97
N ILE A 91 -20.60 -9.83 7.46
CA ILE A 91 -21.84 -10.04 6.69
C ILE A 91 -21.52 -10.74 5.36
N SER A 92 -20.46 -10.31 4.70
CA SER A 92 -20.07 -10.83 3.39
C SER A 92 -19.60 -12.29 3.44
N SER A 93 -18.96 -12.72 4.54
CA SER A 93 -18.55 -14.11 4.74
C SER A 93 -19.74 -15.03 5.04
N LYS A 94 -20.79 -14.51 5.71
CA LYS A 94 -21.99 -15.29 6.05
C LYS A 94 -23.01 -15.37 4.90
N TYR A 95 -23.17 -14.29 4.13
CA TYR A 95 -24.28 -14.13 3.18
C TYR A 95 -23.86 -13.84 1.74
N GLN A 96 -22.62 -14.14 1.34
CA GLN A 96 -22.06 -13.84 0.00
C GLN A 96 -21.92 -12.33 -0.29
N ARG A 97 -20.81 -11.95 -0.92
CA ARG A 97 -20.47 -10.53 -1.17
C ARG A 97 -21.50 -9.78 -2.03
N LYS A 98 -22.13 -10.49 -2.97
CA LYS A 98 -23.16 -9.92 -3.86
C LYS A 98 -24.35 -9.34 -3.10
N TRP A 99 -24.74 -9.95 -1.97
CA TRP A 99 -25.87 -9.49 -1.18
C TRP A 99 -25.50 -8.29 -0.32
N THR A 100 -24.29 -8.26 0.24
CA THR A 100 -23.78 -7.08 0.97
C THR A 100 -23.73 -5.84 0.06
N ILE A 101 -23.29 -6.01 -1.20
CA ILE A 101 -23.31 -4.93 -2.21
C ILE A 101 -24.73 -4.45 -2.48
N ARG A 102 -25.68 -5.37 -2.72
CA ARG A 102 -27.09 -5.01 -3.02
C ARG A 102 -27.78 -4.33 -1.85
N ILE A 103 -27.59 -4.83 -0.62
CA ILE A 103 -28.10 -4.18 0.60
C ILE A 103 -27.52 -2.78 0.72
N GLY A 104 -26.23 -2.61 0.45
CA GLY A 104 -25.58 -1.30 0.40
C GLY A 104 -26.27 -0.34 -0.57
N LEU A 105 -26.55 -0.80 -1.80
CA LEU A 105 -27.25 0.00 -2.82
C LEU A 105 -28.70 0.33 -2.43
N ILE A 106 -29.41 -0.60 -1.79
CA ILE A 106 -30.78 -0.36 -1.27
C ILE A 106 -30.74 0.76 -0.23
N LEU A 107 -29.79 0.72 0.71
CA LEU A 107 -29.64 1.77 1.71
C LEU A 107 -29.31 3.13 1.08
N VAL A 108 -28.43 3.18 0.06
CA VAL A 108 -28.15 4.42 -0.69
C VAL A 108 -29.42 4.95 -1.37
N LEU A 109 -30.24 4.08 -1.98
CA LEU A 109 -31.51 4.46 -2.58
C LEU A 109 -32.49 5.02 -1.53
N CYS A 110 -32.66 4.32 -0.40
CA CYS A 110 -33.53 4.76 0.70
C CYS A 110 -33.11 6.11 1.25
N GLY A 111 -31.80 6.34 1.44
CA GLY A 111 -31.29 7.62 1.90
C GLY A 111 -31.46 8.73 0.87
N SER A 112 -31.25 8.43 -0.42
CA SER A 112 -31.51 9.39 -1.51
C SER A 112 -33.00 9.75 -1.61
N PHE A 113 -33.89 8.78 -1.38
CA PHE A 113 -35.33 9.00 -1.32
C PHE A 113 -35.71 9.92 -0.16
N ALA A 114 -35.14 9.68 1.03
CA ALA A 114 -35.38 10.53 2.20
C ALA A 114 -34.96 12.00 1.96
N LEU A 115 -33.86 12.22 1.24
CA LEU A 115 -33.40 13.58 0.89
C LEU A 115 -34.22 14.21 -0.24
N ALA A 116 -34.57 13.46 -1.28
CA ALA A 116 -35.33 13.97 -2.43
C ALA A 116 -36.72 14.51 -2.05
N PHE A 117 -37.35 13.90 -1.04
CA PHE A 117 -38.67 14.28 -0.57
C PHE A 117 -38.66 14.93 0.82
N SER A 118 -37.49 15.37 1.30
CA SER A 118 -37.39 15.99 2.62
C SER A 118 -38.15 17.32 2.67
N ARG A 119 -39.00 17.48 3.68
CA ARG A 119 -39.70 18.74 3.99
C ARG A 119 -39.24 19.36 5.31
N ASN A 120 -38.27 18.72 5.98
CA ASN A 120 -37.76 19.13 7.27
C ASN A 120 -36.26 18.84 7.39
N LEU A 121 -35.60 19.59 8.27
CA LEU A 121 -34.15 19.46 8.50
C LEU A 121 -33.76 18.12 9.16
N TRP A 122 -34.70 17.44 9.84
CA TRP A 122 -34.49 16.12 10.44
C TRP A 122 -34.36 14.97 9.41
N ALA A 123 -34.87 15.16 8.19
CA ALA A 123 -34.66 14.19 7.12
C ALA A 123 -33.20 14.16 6.62
N LEU A 124 -32.45 15.25 6.82
CA LEU A 124 -31.03 15.33 6.42
C LEU A 124 -30.17 14.27 7.13
N PRO A 125 -30.13 14.20 8.48
CA PRO A 125 -29.37 13.17 9.17
C PRO A 125 -29.87 11.75 8.93
N LEU A 126 -31.19 11.55 8.82
CA LEU A 126 -31.74 10.22 8.53
C LEU A 126 -31.31 9.72 7.14
N GLY A 127 -31.46 10.55 6.10
CA GLY A 127 -31.04 10.20 4.75
C GLY A 127 -29.53 9.94 4.66
N ASN A 128 -28.73 10.77 5.34
CA ASN A 128 -27.28 10.61 5.38
C ASN A 128 -26.82 9.36 6.16
N ALA A 129 -27.54 8.96 7.22
CA ALA A 129 -27.27 7.70 7.93
C ALA A 129 -27.42 6.50 7.00
N PHE A 130 -28.50 6.47 6.20
CA PHE A 130 -28.74 5.43 5.20
C PHE A 130 -27.67 5.42 4.09
N ILE A 131 -27.31 6.59 3.54
CA ILE A 131 -26.27 6.67 2.51
C ILE A 131 -24.91 6.26 3.08
N GLY A 132 -24.56 6.73 4.27
CA GLY A 132 -23.32 6.37 4.96
C GLY A 132 -23.21 4.86 5.18
N GLY A 133 -24.22 4.25 5.79
CA GLY A 133 -24.28 2.81 5.99
C GLY A 133 -24.23 2.02 4.68
N GLY A 134 -24.95 2.49 3.66
CA GLY A 134 -24.98 1.88 2.34
C GLY A 134 -23.61 1.88 1.65
N LEU A 135 -22.92 3.03 1.63
CA LEU A 135 -21.58 3.15 1.07
C LEU A 135 -20.53 2.40 1.88
N GLY A 136 -20.66 2.33 3.21
CA GLY A 136 -19.77 1.52 4.07
C GLY A 136 -19.80 0.03 3.73
N LEU A 137 -21.00 -0.53 3.51
CA LEU A 137 -21.18 -1.91 3.04
C LEU A 137 -20.62 -2.08 1.62
N LEU A 138 -20.96 -1.17 0.71
CA LEU A 138 -20.56 -1.22 -0.69
C LEU A 138 -19.04 -1.18 -0.85
N PHE A 139 -18.34 -0.22 -0.24
CA PHE A 139 -16.91 -0.01 -0.42
C PHE A 139 -16.08 -1.14 0.17
N THR A 140 -16.47 -1.64 1.34
CA THR A 140 -15.71 -2.71 2.01
C THR A 140 -15.83 -4.01 1.23
N SER A 141 -17.05 -4.38 0.82
CA SER A 141 -17.29 -5.61 0.06
C SER A 141 -16.71 -5.57 -1.36
N THR A 142 -16.80 -4.43 -2.05
CA THR A 142 -16.23 -4.28 -3.40
C THR A 142 -14.71 -4.27 -3.38
N MET A 143 -14.09 -3.61 -2.38
CA MET A 143 -12.64 -3.64 -2.22
C MET A 143 -12.14 -5.08 -2.05
N SER A 144 -12.73 -5.82 -1.11
CA SER A 144 -12.37 -7.22 -0.91
C SER A 144 -12.58 -8.05 -2.18
N ALA A 145 -13.69 -7.85 -2.90
CA ALA A 145 -13.95 -8.59 -4.15
C ALA A 145 -12.90 -8.29 -5.21
N LEU A 146 -12.56 -7.02 -5.40
CA LEU A 146 -11.57 -6.60 -6.39
C LEU A 146 -10.16 -7.02 -6.02
N THR A 147 -9.78 -7.02 -4.74
CA THR A 147 -8.47 -7.53 -4.30
C THR A 147 -8.34 -9.03 -4.53
N ASP A 148 -9.40 -9.80 -4.25
CA ASP A 148 -9.35 -11.25 -4.44
C ASP A 148 -9.31 -11.64 -5.92
N ILE A 149 -10.00 -10.90 -6.80
CA ILE A 149 -9.94 -11.13 -8.25
C ILE A 149 -8.54 -10.76 -8.79
N ALA A 150 -7.89 -9.73 -8.21
CA ALA A 150 -6.60 -9.23 -8.68
C ALA A 150 -5.39 -10.04 -8.20
N GLY A 151 -5.53 -10.84 -7.13
CA GLY A 151 -4.42 -11.50 -6.48
C GLY A 151 -3.49 -10.55 -5.72
N TYR A 152 -2.39 -11.10 -5.18
CA TYR A 152 -1.47 -10.37 -4.30
C TYR A 152 -0.79 -9.17 -5.00
N GLU A 153 -0.33 -9.36 -6.23
CA GLU A 153 0.38 -8.34 -7.00
C GLU A 153 -0.56 -7.25 -7.56
N GLY A 154 -1.80 -7.61 -7.90
CA GLY A 154 -2.78 -6.70 -8.50
C GLY A 154 -3.65 -5.91 -7.49
N ALA A 155 -3.55 -6.23 -6.20
CA ALA A 155 -4.44 -5.68 -5.17
C ALA A 155 -4.35 -4.15 -5.01
N ALA A 156 -3.18 -3.54 -5.25
CA ALA A 156 -3.03 -2.08 -5.18
C ALA A 156 -3.71 -1.38 -6.36
N PHE A 157 -3.54 -1.92 -7.57
CA PHE A 157 -4.17 -1.41 -8.78
C PHE A 157 -5.70 -1.57 -8.75
N SER A 158 -6.20 -2.66 -8.16
CA SER A 158 -7.64 -2.92 -8.04
C SER A 158 -8.33 -1.93 -7.11
N VAL A 159 -7.74 -1.67 -5.95
CA VAL A 159 -8.19 -0.64 -5.01
C VAL A 159 -8.11 0.75 -5.65
N GLY A 160 -7.02 1.05 -6.36
CA GLY A 160 -6.87 2.33 -7.09
C GLY A 160 -7.96 2.53 -8.14
N SER A 161 -8.30 1.48 -8.91
CA SER A 161 -9.36 1.51 -9.92
C SER A 161 -10.75 1.68 -9.30
N MET A 162 -10.98 1.07 -8.14
CA MET A 162 -12.21 1.22 -7.34
C MET A 162 -12.41 2.68 -6.94
N GLU A 163 -11.40 3.27 -6.30
CA GLU A 163 -11.45 4.65 -5.80
C GLU A 163 -11.54 5.66 -6.97
N PHE A 164 -10.80 5.43 -8.06
CA PHE A 164 -10.92 6.21 -9.29
C PHE A 164 -12.38 6.28 -9.77
N SER A 165 -13.06 5.14 -9.85
CA SER A 165 -14.46 5.09 -10.32
C SER A 165 -15.41 5.89 -9.44
N VAL A 166 -15.32 5.69 -8.11
CA VAL A 166 -16.15 6.39 -7.13
C VAL A 166 -15.96 7.90 -7.22
N TYR A 167 -14.71 8.37 -7.19
CA TYR A 167 -14.43 9.81 -7.14
C TYR A 167 -14.58 10.49 -8.49
N LEU A 168 -14.38 9.78 -9.60
CA LEU A 168 -14.78 10.25 -10.92
C LEU A 168 -16.30 10.47 -10.97
N GLY A 169 -17.07 9.51 -10.45
CA GLY A 169 -18.50 9.65 -10.28
C GLY A 169 -18.85 10.85 -9.41
N SER A 170 -18.19 11.00 -8.26
CA SER A 170 -18.40 12.12 -7.34
C SER A 170 -18.12 13.48 -7.99
N SER A 171 -17.10 13.55 -8.86
CA SER A 171 -16.81 14.74 -9.64
C SER A 171 -17.93 15.09 -10.63
N LEU A 172 -18.37 14.11 -11.42
CA LEU A 172 -19.49 14.29 -12.36
C LEU A 172 -20.78 14.70 -11.63
N GLY A 173 -21.08 14.03 -10.52
CA GLY A 173 -22.24 14.35 -9.68
C GLY A 173 -22.17 15.75 -9.10
N SER A 174 -21.01 16.20 -8.64
CA SER A 174 -20.79 17.54 -8.10
C SER A 174 -21.00 18.63 -9.14
N PHE A 175 -20.47 18.43 -10.35
CA PHE A 175 -20.66 19.36 -11.47
C PHE A 175 -22.14 19.44 -11.88
N LEU A 176 -22.78 18.28 -12.09
CA LEU A 176 -24.19 18.20 -12.47
C LEU A 176 -25.11 18.79 -11.39
N ALA A 177 -24.80 18.57 -10.11
CA ALA A 177 -25.54 19.14 -9.01
C ALA A 177 -25.50 20.67 -9.02
N GLY A 178 -24.34 21.28 -9.30
CA GLY A 178 -24.24 22.74 -9.45
C GLY A 178 -25.09 23.27 -10.60
N VAL A 179 -25.06 22.60 -11.76
CA VAL A 179 -25.87 22.97 -12.93
C VAL A 179 -27.38 22.83 -12.68
N ILE A 180 -27.80 21.71 -12.07
CA ILE A 180 -29.21 21.46 -11.75
C ILE A 180 -29.70 22.44 -10.67
N ALA A 181 -28.92 22.65 -9.61
CA ALA A 181 -29.26 23.59 -8.54
C ALA A 181 -29.40 25.03 -9.04
N ASN A 182 -28.60 25.44 -10.03
CA ASN A 182 -28.67 26.77 -10.61
C ASN A 182 -29.96 27.00 -11.42
N ASN A 183 -30.42 25.98 -12.14
CA ASN A 183 -31.49 26.14 -13.13
C ASN A 183 -32.86 25.66 -12.64
N LEU A 184 -32.87 24.61 -11.83
CA LEU A 184 -34.09 23.92 -11.40
C LEU A 184 -34.32 24.02 -9.89
N GLY A 185 -33.24 24.06 -9.10
CA GLY A 185 -33.29 24.14 -7.64
C GLY A 185 -32.62 22.96 -6.94
N PHE A 186 -32.48 23.06 -5.62
CA PHE A 186 -31.78 22.05 -4.83
C PHE A 186 -32.59 20.75 -4.66
N ALA A 187 -33.92 20.80 -4.62
CA ALA A 187 -34.73 19.59 -4.50
C ALA A 187 -34.55 18.66 -5.71
N GLU A 188 -34.44 19.24 -6.90
CA GLU A 188 -34.25 18.57 -8.18
C GLU A 188 -32.88 17.89 -8.26
N THR A 189 -31.86 18.43 -7.58
CA THR A 189 -30.58 17.74 -7.44
C THR A 189 -30.74 16.40 -6.71
N PHE A 190 -31.50 16.36 -5.62
CA PHE A 190 -31.71 15.11 -4.87
C PHE A 190 -32.64 14.13 -5.59
N ILE A 191 -33.60 14.61 -6.39
CA ILE A 191 -34.36 13.75 -7.31
C ILE A 191 -33.43 13.11 -8.35
N PHE A 192 -32.51 13.89 -8.92
CA PHE A 192 -31.49 13.35 -9.83
C PHE A 192 -30.62 12.30 -9.13
N ALA A 193 -30.15 12.56 -7.90
CA ALA A 193 -29.39 11.58 -7.11
C ALA A 193 -30.18 10.29 -6.86
N LEU A 194 -31.49 10.39 -6.56
CA LEU A 194 -32.39 9.26 -6.39
C LEU A 194 -32.51 8.42 -7.68
N ILE A 195 -32.65 9.05 -8.84
CA ILE A 195 -32.71 8.35 -10.14
C ILE A 195 -31.41 7.59 -10.38
N ILE A 196 -30.26 8.24 -10.18
CA ILE A 196 -28.95 7.61 -10.35
C ILE A 196 -28.73 6.44 -9.37
N ALA A 197 -29.15 6.58 -8.11
CA ALA A 197 -29.13 5.48 -7.14
C ALA A 197 -30.02 4.30 -7.57
N GLY A 198 -31.18 4.59 -8.19
CA GLY A 198 -32.06 3.58 -8.78
C GLY A 198 -31.40 2.83 -9.95
N ILE A 199 -30.70 3.56 -10.83
CA ILE A 199 -29.92 2.97 -11.92
C ILE A 199 -28.79 2.09 -11.35
N ALA A 200 -28.07 2.57 -10.33
CA ALA A 200 -27.02 1.80 -9.68
C ALA A 200 -27.56 0.48 -9.09
N LEU A 201 -28.73 0.53 -8.44
CA LEU A 201 -29.39 -0.64 -7.87
C LEU A 201 -29.82 -1.63 -8.96
N ALA A 202 -30.52 -1.15 -9.99
CA ALA A 202 -30.98 -1.98 -11.10
C ALA A 202 -29.80 -2.66 -11.81
N PHE A 203 -28.75 -1.89 -12.09
CA PHE A 203 -27.52 -2.41 -12.68
C PHE A 203 -26.84 -3.45 -11.77
N GLY A 204 -26.78 -3.18 -10.47
CA GLY A 204 -26.28 -4.12 -9.46
C GLY A 204 -27.04 -5.46 -9.44
N PHE A 205 -28.36 -5.44 -9.54
CA PHE A 205 -29.16 -6.66 -9.62
C PHE A 205 -28.95 -7.44 -10.94
N ILE A 206 -28.82 -6.74 -12.06
CA ILE A 206 -28.68 -7.33 -13.39
C ILE A 206 -27.28 -7.93 -13.60
N PHE A 207 -26.22 -7.18 -13.27
CA PHE A 207 -24.86 -7.54 -13.68
C PHE A 207 -24.00 -8.16 -12.57
N ILE A 208 -24.29 -7.90 -11.28
CA ILE A 208 -23.59 -8.52 -10.15
C ILE A 208 -24.27 -9.85 -9.80
N LYS A 209 -24.12 -10.86 -10.68
CA LYS A 209 -24.71 -12.20 -10.52
C LYS A 209 -23.84 -13.17 -9.73
N LYS A 210 -22.51 -13.13 -9.92
CA LYS A 210 -21.52 -14.00 -9.26
C LYS A 210 -20.26 -13.18 -8.92
N VAL A 211 -20.19 -12.68 -7.69
CA VAL A 211 -19.00 -12.01 -7.09
C VAL A 211 -18.54 -12.83 -5.89
N GLU A 212 -18.60 -14.15 -6.03
CA GLU A 212 -18.09 -15.04 -5.01
C GLU A 212 -16.62 -15.31 -5.33
N THR A 213 -15.74 -14.78 -4.49
CA THR A 213 -14.29 -14.93 -4.59
C THR A 213 -13.72 -15.79 -3.47
N THR A 214 -14.58 -16.30 -2.59
CA THR A 214 -14.23 -17.07 -1.40
C THR A 214 -13.47 -18.37 -1.77
N ASP A 215 -13.79 -18.95 -2.93
CA ASP A 215 -13.09 -20.13 -3.48
C ASP A 215 -11.66 -19.81 -3.98
N LEU A 216 -11.37 -18.56 -4.36
CA LEU A 216 -10.04 -18.14 -4.83
C LEU A 216 -9.04 -18.02 -3.66
N VAL A 217 -9.53 -17.62 -2.48
CA VAL A 217 -8.73 -17.49 -1.25
C VAL A 217 -8.33 -18.86 -0.69
N ALA A 218 -9.13 -19.90 -0.94
CA ALA A 218 -8.84 -21.27 -0.50
C ALA A 218 -7.71 -21.92 -1.33
N GLY A 219 -7.54 -21.54 -2.60
CA GLY A 219 -6.55 -22.14 -3.52
C GLY A 219 -5.18 -21.46 -3.58
N THR A 220 -5.03 -20.23 -3.05
CA THR A 220 -3.73 -19.51 -2.98
C THR A 220 -3.06 -19.61 -1.60
N LYS A 221 -3.55 -20.48 -0.73
CA LYS A 221 -2.89 -20.81 0.55
C LYS A 221 -1.75 -21.83 0.40
N ASP A 222 -1.36 -22.17 -0.83
CA ASP A 222 -0.36 -23.19 -1.09
C ASP A 222 1.10 -22.69 -0.99
N SER A 223 1.89 -23.53 -0.32
CA SER A 223 3.34 -23.58 -0.07
C SER A 223 4.04 -22.41 0.64
N VAL A 224 3.86 -21.15 0.25
CA VAL A 224 4.71 -20.04 0.77
C VAL A 224 4.27 -19.55 2.17
N LEU A 225 2.98 -19.69 2.51
CA LEU A 225 2.42 -19.21 3.80
C LEU A 225 2.54 -20.21 4.96
N LEU A 226 2.82 -21.48 4.67
CA LEU A 226 2.87 -22.57 5.68
C LEU A 226 4.12 -22.54 6.56
N ASP A 227 5.21 -21.89 6.13
CA ASP A 227 6.37 -21.62 7.00
C ASP A 227 6.33 -20.21 7.63
N ALA A 228 5.65 -19.24 7.01
CA ALA A 228 5.40 -17.92 7.61
C ALA A 228 4.58 -18.01 8.92
N THR A 229 3.79 -19.07 9.11
CA THR A 229 3.09 -19.36 10.37
C THR A 229 4.01 -19.63 11.57
N LYS A 230 5.28 -20.03 11.37
CA LYS A 230 6.25 -20.24 12.47
C LYS A 230 6.85 -18.92 12.99
N VAL A 231 6.91 -17.88 12.16
CA VAL A 231 7.44 -16.54 12.52
C VAL A 231 6.45 -15.74 13.41
N GLU A 232 5.23 -16.25 13.59
CA GLU A 232 4.05 -15.42 13.84
C GLU A 232 3.56 -15.25 15.30
N SER A 233 4.33 -15.67 16.29
CA SER A 233 3.90 -15.69 17.69
C SER A 233 3.93 -14.32 18.40
N ARG A 234 4.77 -13.35 17.96
CA ARG A 234 5.07 -12.14 18.78
C ARG A 234 4.44 -10.82 18.33
N TRP A 235 3.91 -10.68 17.10
CA TRP A 235 3.34 -9.40 16.67
C TRP A 235 1.95 -9.16 17.27
N SER A 236 1.81 -8.15 18.13
CA SER A 236 0.53 -7.78 18.74
C SER A 236 -0.20 -6.75 17.90
N THR A 237 -1.53 -6.84 17.77
CA THR A 237 -2.36 -5.78 17.17
C THR A 237 -2.21 -4.44 17.89
N LYS A 238 -1.76 -4.45 19.16
CA LYS A 238 -1.40 -3.23 19.91
C LYS A 238 -0.26 -2.45 19.27
N ASN A 239 0.60 -3.09 18.45
CA ASN A 239 1.71 -2.45 17.77
C ASN A 239 1.27 -1.40 16.74
N ILE A 240 0.03 -1.48 16.25
CA ILE A 240 -0.57 -0.45 15.37
C ILE A 240 -0.53 0.93 16.04
N PHE A 241 -0.68 0.97 17.36
CA PHE A 241 -0.67 2.20 18.16
C PHE A 241 0.68 2.49 18.84
N ARG A 242 1.73 1.72 18.52
CA ARG A 242 3.07 1.88 19.09
C ARG A 242 4.14 2.15 18.05
N VAL A 243 3.90 1.78 16.80
CA VAL A 243 4.80 2.02 15.69
C VAL A 243 4.54 3.42 15.13
N PRO A 244 5.53 4.35 15.08
CA PRO A 244 5.32 5.73 14.64
C PRO A 244 4.72 5.81 13.24
N THR A 245 5.26 5.06 12.28
CA THR A 245 4.77 5.05 10.90
C THR A 245 3.32 4.58 10.79
N LEU A 246 2.90 3.60 11.60
CA LEU A 246 1.51 3.13 11.64
C LEU A 246 0.60 4.15 12.34
N ILE A 247 1.03 4.76 13.43
CA ILE A 247 0.29 5.84 14.11
C ILE A 247 0.05 6.98 13.12
N LEU A 248 1.10 7.42 12.43
CA LEU A 248 1.02 8.48 11.42
C LEU A 248 0.12 8.10 10.23
N ALA A 249 0.13 6.84 9.79
CA ALA A 249 -0.79 6.38 8.75
C ALA A 249 -2.26 6.40 9.21
N ASN A 250 -2.54 5.97 10.46
CA ASN A 250 -3.88 6.01 11.03
C ASN A 250 -4.37 7.46 11.23
N LEU A 251 -3.51 8.32 11.80
CA LEU A 251 -3.77 9.75 11.95
C LEU A 251 -3.94 10.43 10.59
N GLY A 252 -3.13 10.08 9.61
CA GLY A 252 -3.23 10.63 8.26
C GLY A 252 -4.50 10.25 7.54
N GLY A 253 -4.97 9.02 7.71
CA GLY A 253 -6.31 8.64 7.29
C GLY A 253 -7.37 9.51 7.97
N HIS A 254 -7.35 9.55 9.31
CA HIS A 254 -8.33 10.30 10.09
C HIS A 254 -8.40 11.78 9.72
N ILE A 255 -7.25 12.47 9.68
CA ILE A 255 -7.12 13.89 9.33
C ILE A 255 -7.55 14.14 7.88
N SER A 256 -7.24 13.23 6.95
CA SER A 256 -7.71 13.34 5.58
C SER A 256 -9.25 13.33 5.51
N ARG A 257 -9.92 12.58 6.38
CA ARG A 257 -11.40 12.50 6.40
C ARG A 257 -12.04 13.62 7.21
N ILE A 258 -11.37 14.14 8.23
CA ILE A 258 -11.72 15.43 8.85
C ILE A 258 -11.72 16.52 7.76
N THR A 259 -10.63 16.63 7.01
CA THR A 259 -10.50 17.60 5.92
C THR A 259 -11.60 17.41 4.86
N ASP A 260 -11.85 16.18 4.43
CA ASP A 260 -12.88 15.88 3.45
C ASP A 260 -14.29 16.23 3.97
N SER A 261 -14.58 16.00 5.26
CA SER A 261 -15.85 16.37 5.86
C SER A 261 -16.04 17.89 5.95
N ILE A 262 -14.98 18.65 6.17
CA ILE A 262 -14.99 20.12 6.15
C ILE A 262 -15.28 20.61 4.72
N LEU A 263 -14.67 19.98 3.71
CA LEU A 263 -14.94 20.29 2.30
C LEU A 263 -16.39 19.95 1.89
N VAL A 264 -16.99 18.89 2.45
CA VAL A 264 -18.40 18.54 2.19
C VAL A 264 -19.35 19.53 2.89
N LEU A 265 -19.07 19.87 4.15
CA LEU A 265 -19.96 20.66 4.99
C LEU A 265 -19.88 22.15 4.69
N ILE A 266 -18.67 22.70 4.70
CA ILE A 266 -18.43 24.14 4.76
C ILE A 266 -18.11 24.75 3.40
N PHE A 267 -17.40 24.02 2.54
CA PHE A 267 -16.92 24.60 1.29
C PHE A 267 -18.02 25.19 0.40
N PRO A 268 -19.18 24.53 0.17
CA PRO A 268 -20.27 25.15 -0.58
C PRO A 268 -20.82 26.41 0.08
N LEU A 269 -20.94 26.43 1.41
CA LEU A 269 -21.40 27.59 2.18
C LEU A 269 -20.39 28.75 2.13
N LEU A 270 -19.10 28.47 2.23
CA LEU A 270 -18.04 29.47 2.07
C LEU A 270 -18.13 30.15 0.69
N LEU A 271 -18.20 29.35 -0.37
CA LEU A 271 -18.25 29.87 -1.74
C LEU A 271 -19.54 30.66 -2.03
N SER A 272 -20.68 30.21 -1.50
CA SER A 272 -21.97 30.89 -1.66
C SER A 272 -22.07 32.15 -0.79
N THR A 273 -21.98 31.99 0.52
CA THR A 273 -22.32 33.02 1.51
C THR A 273 -21.22 34.07 1.67
N VAL A 274 -19.95 33.70 1.51
CA VAL A 274 -18.81 34.65 1.68
C VAL A 274 -18.32 35.20 0.35
N TYR A 275 -18.20 34.36 -0.68
CA TYR A 275 -17.66 34.79 -1.99
C TYR A 275 -18.72 35.07 -3.05
N GLY A 276 -20.00 34.78 -2.80
CA GLY A 276 -21.10 35.08 -3.73
C GLY A 276 -21.07 34.29 -5.03
N PHE A 277 -20.45 33.10 -5.05
CA PHE A 277 -20.36 32.28 -6.25
C PHE A 277 -21.70 31.63 -6.60
N SER A 278 -21.98 31.53 -7.90
CA SER A 278 -23.15 30.80 -8.40
C SER A 278 -23.06 29.30 -8.12
N ASN A 279 -24.21 28.61 -8.10
CA ASN A 279 -24.28 27.16 -7.92
C ASN A 279 -23.44 26.39 -8.96
N VAL A 280 -23.34 26.89 -10.19
CA VAL A 280 -22.46 26.33 -11.24
C VAL A 280 -20.99 26.46 -10.85
N GLN A 281 -20.56 27.63 -10.38
CA GLN A 281 -19.18 27.85 -9.94
C GLN A 281 -18.82 26.96 -8.76
N ILE A 282 -19.73 26.79 -7.80
CA ILE A 282 -19.55 25.89 -6.65
C ILE A 282 -19.38 24.43 -7.13
N GLY A 283 -20.26 23.97 -8.03
CA GLY A 283 -20.17 22.64 -8.63
C GLY A 283 -18.88 22.41 -9.42
N ILE A 284 -18.36 23.43 -10.11
CA ILE A 284 -17.05 23.36 -10.79
C ILE A 284 -15.93 23.25 -9.76
N ALA A 285 -15.91 24.09 -8.72
CA ALA A 285 -14.85 24.07 -7.72
C ALA A 285 -14.78 22.73 -6.95
N THR A 286 -15.93 22.16 -6.57
CA THR A 286 -16.01 20.86 -5.89
C THR A 286 -15.68 19.68 -6.82
N SER A 287 -16.10 19.74 -8.08
CA SER A 287 -15.81 18.70 -9.07
C SER A 287 -14.33 18.67 -9.48
N VAL A 288 -13.67 19.82 -9.61
CA VAL A 288 -12.24 19.88 -9.96
C VAL A 288 -11.37 19.23 -8.88
N PHE A 289 -11.67 19.45 -7.60
CA PHE A 289 -10.96 18.79 -6.49
C PHE A 289 -11.01 17.26 -6.61
N THR A 290 -12.21 16.70 -6.76
CA THR A 290 -12.42 15.24 -6.85
C THR A 290 -11.94 14.66 -8.18
N LEU A 291 -12.00 15.42 -9.27
CA LEU A 291 -11.47 15.03 -10.57
C LEU A 291 -9.94 14.91 -10.52
N ALA A 292 -9.28 15.93 -9.98
CA ALA A 292 -7.84 15.95 -9.82
C ALA A 292 -7.38 14.75 -8.98
N TRP A 293 -8.01 14.56 -7.82
CA TRP A 293 -7.72 13.43 -6.94
C TRP A 293 -7.93 12.09 -7.64
N SER A 294 -9.11 11.85 -8.23
CA SER A 294 -9.44 10.56 -8.86
C SER A 294 -8.50 10.21 -9.99
N THR A 295 -8.30 11.13 -10.94
CA THR A 295 -7.56 10.88 -12.18
C THR A 295 -6.08 10.65 -11.96
N THR A 296 -5.47 11.30 -10.95
CA THR A 296 -4.03 11.13 -10.68
C THR A 296 -3.72 9.99 -9.73
N MET A 297 -4.68 9.52 -8.92
CA MET A 297 -4.47 8.47 -7.91
C MET A 297 -3.85 7.16 -8.45
N PRO A 298 -4.24 6.60 -9.62
CA PRO A 298 -3.60 5.41 -10.17
C PRO A 298 -2.11 5.62 -10.51
N PHE A 299 -1.74 6.84 -10.90
CA PHE A 299 -0.37 7.20 -11.25
C PHE A 299 0.47 7.47 -10.00
N THR A 300 -0.08 8.20 -9.03
CA THR A 300 0.60 8.50 -7.76
C THR A 300 0.79 7.27 -6.89
N GLY A 301 -0.13 6.29 -6.95
CA GLY A 301 0.05 4.97 -6.33
C GLY A 301 1.26 4.24 -6.90
N LYS A 302 1.38 4.16 -8.23
CA LYS A 302 2.56 3.57 -8.91
C LYS A 302 3.84 4.35 -8.64
N LEU A 303 3.74 5.68 -8.58
CA LEU A 303 4.87 6.53 -8.22
C LEU A 303 5.36 6.17 -6.81
N SER A 304 4.45 6.07 -5.85
CA SER A 304 4.76 5.69 -4.48
C SER A 304 5.37 4.29 -4.36
N ASP A 305 4.95 3.34 -5.20
CA ASP A 305 5.58 2.02 -5.26
C ASP A 305 7.04 2.08 -5.76
N ARG A 306 7.38 3.07 -6.60
CA ARG A 306 8.70 3.21 -7.22
C ARG A 306 9.68 4.06 -6.43
N ILE A 307 9.24 5.19 -5.89
CA ILE A 307 10.12 6.17 -5.23
C ILE A 307 10.02 6.15 -3.69
N GLY A 308 9.25 5.21 -3.15
CA GLY A 308 8.95 5.09 -1.73
C GLY A 308 7.65 5.76 -1.31
N ARG A 309 7.15 5.39 -0.13
CA ARG A 309 5.92 5.93 0.48
C ARG A 309 6.14 7.31 1.07
N LYS A 310 7.29 7.54 1.73
CA LYS A 310 7.53 8.71 2.57
C LYS A 310 7.53 10.02 1.77
N THR A 311 8.26 10.07 0.66
CA THR A 311 8.43 11.33 -0.11
C THR A 311 7.10 11.82 -0.72
N PRO A 312 6.33 10.99 -1.46
CA PRO A 312 5.03 11.41 -1.98
C PRO A 312 4.07 11.87 -0.89
N MET A 313 4.06 11.22 0.28
CA MET A 313 3.18 11.59 1.37
C MET A 313 3.50 12.98 1.94
N ILE A 314 4.78 13.27 2.19
CA ILE A 314 5.20 14.58 2.69
C ILE A 314 4.79 15.69 1.71
N LEU A 315 5.13 15.51 0.42
CA LEU A 315 4.78 16.49 -0.62
C LEU A 315 3.26 16.63 -0.78
N GLY A 316 2.53 15.51 -0.72
CA GLY A 316 1.07 15.50 -0.81
C GLY A 316 0.40 16.25 0.34
N PHE A 317 0.82 16.00 1.57
CA PHE A 317 0.29 16.68 2.75
C PHE A 317 0.58 18.18 2.74
N LEU A 318 1.81 18.58 2.39
CA LEU A 318 2.19 19.99 2.29
C LEU A 318 1.42 20.70 1.18
N LEU A 319 1.31 20.10 -0.02
CA LEU A 319 0.60 20.67 -1.15
C LEU A 319 -0.90 20.81 -0.85
N ALA A 320 -1.53 19.75 -0.32
CA ALA A 320 -2.94 19.77 0.04
C ALA A 320 -3.22 20.80 1.15
N GLY A 321 -2.44 20.77 2.24
CA GLY A 321 -2.62 21.66 3.38
C GLY A 321 -2.44 23.13 3.02
N THR A 322 -1.41 23.45 2.23
CA THR A 322 -1.15 24.83 1.76
C THR A 322 -2.27 25.30 0.83
N SER A 323 -2.70 24.46 -0.11
CA SER A 323 -3.77 24.83 -1.04
C SER A 323 -5.10 25.09 -0.31
N ILE A 324 -5.44 24.27 0.67
CA ILE A 324 -6.64 24.43 1.51
C ILE A 324 -6.59 25.72 2.34
N ILE A 325 -5.43 26.08 2.89
CA ILE A 325 -5.24 27.36 3.60
C ILE A 325 -5.41 28.53 2.64
N LEU A 326 -4.83 28.47 1.44
CA LEU A 326 -4.86 29.59 0.51
C LEU A 326 -6.26 29.86 -0.05
N ILE A 327 -7.15 28.86 -0.10
CA ILE A 327 -8.53 29.02 -0.58
C ILE A 327 -9.28 30.12 0.17
N VAL A 328 -9.03 30.28 1.48
CA VAL A 328 -9.79 31.25 2.29
C VAL A 328 -9.33 32.69 2.13
N PHE A 329 -8.25 32.94 1.39
CA PHE A 329 -7.68 34.28 1.17
C PHE A 329 -7.97 34.84 -0.23
N THR A 330 -8.83 34.19 -1.01
CA THR A 330 -9.12 34.60 -2.39
C THR A 330 -10.59 34.38 -2.73
N ASP A 331 -11.21 35.40 -3.31
CA ASP A 331 -12.56 35.38 -3.90
C ASP A 331 -12.51 35.30 -5.44
N LEU A 332 -11.32 35.32 -6.04
CA LEU A 332 -11.17 35.16 -7.49
C LEU A 332 -11.43 33.70 -7.89
N PHE A 333 -12.54 33.46 -8.58
CA PHE A 333 -12.99 32.11 -9.00
C PHE A 333 -11.89 31.28 -9.67
N GLY A 334 -11.12 31.87 -10.59
CA GLY A 334 -10.03 31.16 -11.27
C GLY A 334 -8.92 30.67 -10.33
N VAL A 335 -8.61 31.45 -9.28
CA VAL A 335 -7.61 31.07 -8.27
C VAL A 335 -8.18 30.00 -7.34
N VAL A 336 -9.46 30.10 -6.94
CA VAL A 336 -10.13 29.05 -6.16
C VAL A 336 -10.09 27.71 -6.90
N VAL A 337 -10.41 27.70 -8.20
CA VAL A 337 -10.34 26.48 -9.04
C VAL A 337 -8.92 25.93 -9.15
N LEU A 338 -7.91 26.80 -9.29
CA LEU A 338 -6.52 26.37 -9.29
C LEU A 338 -6.12 25.75 -7.94
N LEU A 339 -6.53 26.34 -6.82
CA LEU A 339 -6.22 25.83 -5.49
C LEU A 339 -6.96 24.52 -5.18
N THR A 340 -8.21 24.35 -5.63
CA THR A 340 -8.90 23.05 -5.49
C THR A 340 -8.28 21.95 -6.35
N LEU A 341 -7.79 22.29 -7.55
CA LEU A 341 -6.98 21.40 -8.38
C LEU A 341 -5.71 20.97 -7.64
N LEU A 342 -4.94 21.92 -7.12
CA LEU A 342 -3.71 21.63 -6.36
C LEU A 342 -3.98 20.82 -5.08
N ALA A 343 -5.07 21.13 -4.37
CA ALA A 343 -5.49 20.36 -3.21
C ALA A 343 -5.80 18.89 -3.58
N GLY A 344 -6.53 18.65 -4.66
CA GLY A 344 -6.84 17.31 -5.14
C GLY A 344 -5.59 16.54 -5.60
N LEU A 345 -4.66 17.21 -6.29
CA LEU A 345 -3.36 16.64 -6.64
C LEU A 345 -2.55 16.26 -5.39
N GLY A 346 -2.52 17.13 -4.38
CA GLY A 346 -1.89 16.85 -3.09
C GLY A 346 -2.51 15.63 -2.39
N THR A 347 -3.85 15.55 -2.33
CA THR A 347 -4.57 14.41 -1.78
C THR A 347 -4.23 13.11 -2.50
N SER A 348 -4.12 13.14 -3.82
CA SER A 348 -3.74 11.95 -4.60
C SER A 348 -2.35 11.41 -4.28
N LEU A 349 -1.41 12.25 -3.82
CA LEU A 349 -0.04 11.84 -3.52
C LEU A 349 0.07 11.06 -2.20
N TYR A 350 -0.72 11.43 -1.18
CA TYR A 350 -0.65 10.77 0.13
C TYR A 350 -1.70 9.66 0.31
N TYR A 351 -2.90 9.83 -0.26
CA TYR A 351 -4.04 8.95 0.03
C TYR A 351 -3.83 7.46 -0.32
N PRO A 352 -3.31 7.08 -1.51
CA PRO A 352 -3.06 5.66 -1.85
C PRO A 352 -1.95 5.02 -1.00
N SER A 353 -1.05 5.82 -0.44
CA SER A 353 0.10 5.36 0.33
C SER A 353 -0.29 4.96 1.76
N LEU A 354 -1.31 5.60 2.34
CA LEU A 354 -1.79 5.35 3.71
C LEU A 354 -2.19 3.88 3.98
N PRO A 355 -3.09 3.24 3.20
CA PRO A 355 -3.41 1.83 3.41
C PRO A 355 -2.24 0.90 3.05
N SER A 356 -1.35 1.35 2.16
CA SER A 356 -0.19 0.57 1.73
C SER A 356 0.87 0.44 2.83
N ILE A 357 1.11 1.50 3.61
CA ILE A 357 1.95 1.43 4.81
C ILE A 357 1.49 0.31 5.75
N THR A 358 0.17 0.21 6.01
CA THR A 358 -0.37 -0.84 6.87
C THR A 358 -0.06 -2.24 6.32
N LYS A 359 -0.10 -2.42 4.99
CA LYS A 359 0.27 -3.70 4.35
C LYS A 359 1.76 -4.00 4.45
N ASP A 360 2.59 -2.98 4.28
CA ASP A 360 4.05 -3.10 4.28
C ASP A 360 4.58 -3.48 5.68
N VAL A 361 4.00 -2.92 6.76
CA VAL A 361 4.48 -3.15 8.14
C VAL A 361 3.91 -4.44 8.77
N VAL A 362 2.66 -4.77 8.47
CA VAL A 362 1.92 -5.80 9.21
C VAL A 362 2.12 -7.19 8.59
N PRO A 363 2.39 -8.23 9.41
CA PRO A 363 2.49 -9.61 8.94
C PRO A 363 1.23 -10.08 8.20
N ILE A 364 1.42 -10.89 7.15
CA ILE A 364 0.37 -11.27 6.19
C ILE A 364 -0.92 -11.73 6.87
N ILE A 365 -0.86 -12.60 7.89
CA ILE A 365 -2.05 -13.19 8.52
C ILE A 365 -2.81 -12.15 9.38
N LYS A 366 -2.14 -11.08 9.82
CA LYS A 366 -2.75 -9.99 10.63
C LYS A 366 -3.09 -8.75 9.81
N ARG A 367 -2.84 -8.75 8.49
CA ARG A 367 -3.11 -7.61 7.59
C ARG A 367 -4.59 -7.27 7.54
N GLU A 368 -5.47 -8.24 7.40
CA GLU A 368 -6.92 -7.99 7.30
C GLU A 368 -7.46 -7.20 8.50
N LYS A 369 -7.13 -7.67 9.72
CA LYS A 369 -7.52 -6.99 10.96
C LYS A 369 -6.93 -5.58 11.06
N SER A 370 -5.68 -5.40 10.64
CA SER A 370 -4.99 -4.11 10.72
C SER A 370 -5.51 -3.11 9.69
N ILE A 371 -5.81 -3.56 8.48
CA ILE A 371 -6.50 -2.76 7.45
C ILE A 371 -7.89 -2.36 7.94
N GLY A 372 -8.60 -3.26 8.63
CA GLY A 372 -9.88 -2.95 9.27
C GLY A 372 -9.77 -1.80 10.29
N ILE A 373 -8.77 -1.86 11.19
CA ILE A 373 -8.51 -0.79 12.16
C ILE A 373 -8.16 0.53 11.46
N TYR A 374 -7.27 0.49 10.46
CA TYR A 374 -6.95 1.65 9.64
C TYR A 374 -8.19 2.28 9.01
N ARG A 375 -9.07 1.46 8.42
CA ARG A 375 -10.32 1.94 7.82
C ARG A 375 -11.27 2.54 8.85
N SER A 376 -11.43 1.93 10.01
CA SER A 376 -12.21 2.51 11.10
C SER A 376 -11.64 3.86 11.55
N SER A 377 -10.31 3.99 11.65
CA SER A 377 -9.63 5.26 11.96
C SER A 377 -9.82 6.30 10.86
N LEU A 378 -9.76 5.90 9.60
CA LEU A 378 -10.02 6.73 8.44
C LEU A 378 -11.46 7.26 8.48
N ASP A 379 -12.46 6.38 8.47
CA ASP A 379 -13.87 6.76 8.35
C ASP A 379 -14.39 7.54 9.57
N SER A 380 -13.82 7.33 10.76
CA SER A 380 -14.19 8.13 11.94
C SER A 380 -13.88 9.62 11.78
N GLY A 381 -13.02 10.01 10.83
CA GLY A 381 -12.77 11.42 10.50
C GLY A 381 -14.00 12.15 9.97
N TYR A 382 -14.93 11.46 9.29
CA TYR A 382 -16.21 12.04 8.88
C TYR A 382 -17.14 12.34 10.06
N PHE A 383 -16.97 11.62 11.17
CA PHE A 383 -17.73 11.85 12.40
C PHE A 383 -17.09 12.96 13.24
N THR A 384 -15.75 12.94 13.41
CA THR A 384 -15.05 13.93 14.24
C THR A 384 -14.93 15.30 13.57
N GLY A 385 -14.81 15.37 12.25
CA GLY A 385 -14.62 16.63 11.54
C GLY A 385 -15.75 17.65 11.76
N PRO A 386 -17.03 17.32 11.52
CA PRO A 386 -18.13 18.24 11.78
C PRO A 386 -18.28 18.61 13.27
N LEU A 387 -17.93 17.71 14.19
CA LEU A 387 -17.90 18.02 15.63
C LEU A 387 -16.85 19.08 15.96
N ILE A 388 -15.66 18.97 15.36
CA ILE A 388 -14.61 19.99 15.48
C ILE A 388 -15.12 21.30 14.89
N VAL A 389 -15.73 21.28 13.70
CA VAL A 389 -16.32 22.47 13.06
C VAL A 389 -17.34 23.15 13.96
N LEU A 390 -18.25 22.39 14.57
CA LEU A 390 -19.26 22.93 15.49
C LEU A 390 -18.62 23.56 16.74
N GLY A 391 -17.62 22.89 17.31
CA GLY A 391 -16.84 23.42 18.43
C GLY A 391 -16.11 24.72 18.07
N LEU A 392 -15.45 24.75 16.90
CA LEU A 392 -14.76 25.93 16.39
C LEU A 392 -15.73 27.06 16.10
N ALA A 393 -16.87 26.79 15.45
CA ALA A 393 -17.92 27.77 15.23
C ALA A 393 -18.43 28.36 16.56
N GLY A 394 -18.62 27.53 17.59
CA GLY A 394 -19.01 27.99 18.94
C GLY A 394 -17.92 28.82 19.65
N LEU A 395 -16.64 28.53 19.43
CA LEU A 395 -15.51 29.30 19.98
C LEU A 395 -15.35 30.66 19.29
N VAL A 396 -15.50 30.71 17.96
CA VAL A 396 -15.42 31.93 17.15
C VAL A 396 -16.44 32.98 17.62
N VAL A 397 -17.56 32.53 18.17
CA VAL A 397 -18.64 33.37 18.69
C VAL A 397 -18.31 34.00 20.05
N ASN A 398 -17.49 33.34 20.86
CA ASN A 398 -17.23 33.75 22.24
C ASN A 398 -15.92 34.52 22.40
N ILE A 399 -15.10 34.63 21.35
CA ILE A 399 -13.73 35.14 21.45
C ILE A 399 -13.54 36.36 20.52
N ASP A 400 -13.45 37.56 21.11
CA ASP A 400 -13.11 38.82 20.42
C ASP A 400 -11.73 38.80 19.72
N VAL A 401 -10.86 37.84 20.08
CA VAL A 401 -9.48 37.70 19.55
C VAL A 401 -9.43 37.35 18.05
N LEU A 402 -10.52 36.83 17.46
CA LEU A 402 -10.57 36.45 16.05
C LEU A 402 -10.83 37.62 15.08
N GLN A 403 -10.92 38.85 15.60
CA GLN A 403 -10.91 40.07 14.77
C GLN A 403 -9.62 40.21 13.92
N PHE A 404 -8.57 39.42 14.20
CA PHE A 404 -7.31 39.38 13.45
C PHE A 404 -7.45 38.96 11.97
N LEU A 405 -8.46 38.15 11.62
CA LEU A 405 -8.72 37.75 10.21
C LEU A 405 -9.60 38.74 9.45
N GLY A 406 -10.05 39.82 10.12
CA GLY A 406 -10.62 41.04 9.55
C GLY A 406 -11.56 40.84 8.37
N ASP A 407 -12.75 40.29 8.58
CA ASP A 407 -13.84 40.24 7.57
C ASP A 407 -15.15 39.72 8.22
N SER A 408 -15.72 40.37 9.22
CA SER A 408 -16.98 39.93 9.90
C SER A 408 -16.95 38.56 10.63
N LEU A 409 -17.85 38.39 11.61
CA LEU A 409 -18.05 37.12 12.33
C LEU A 409 -18.40 35.97 11.37
N VAL A 410 -19.17 36.27 10.33
CA VAL A 410 -19.68 35.34 9.31
C VAL A 410 -18.52 34.66 8.58
N SER A 411 -17.60 35.47 8.05
CA SER A 411 -16.47 34.94 7.30
C SER A 411 -15.56 34.10 8.18
N ASN A 412 -15.38 34.47 9.45
CA ASN A 412 -14.51 33.73 10.35
C ASN A 412 -15.04 32.32 10.67
N VAL A 413 -16.35 32.17 10.84
CA VAL A 413 -16.99 30.85 11.06
C VAL A 413 -16.72 29.89 9.90
N PHE A 414 -16.72 30.40 8.67
CA PHE A 414 -16.47 29.58 7.47
C PHE A 414 -14.98 29.41 7.14
N LYS A 415 -14.13 30.43 7.34
CA LYS A 415 -12.70 30.39 7.00
C LYS A 415 -11.86 29.57 8.00
N PHE A 416 -12.14 29.69 9.30
CA PHE A 416 -11.28 29.09 10.35
C PHE A 416 -11.14 27.55 10.25
N PRO A 417 -12.18 26.77 9.93
CA PRO A 417 -12.05 25.33 9.75
C PRO A 417 -11.08 24.91 8.62
N PHE A 418 -10.94 25.71 7.56
CA PHE A 418 -9.97 25.44 6.49
C PHE A 418 -8.54 25.69 6.98
N LEU A 419 -8.32 26.77 7.73
CA LEU A 419 -7.02 27.03 8.35
C LEU A 419 -6.62 25.90 9.29
N PHE A 420 -7.55 25.44 10.11
CA PHE A 420 -7.34 24.29 11.00
C PHE A 420 -7.00 23.01 10.22
N ALA A 421 -7.81 22.65 9.23
CA ALA A 421 -7.61 21.44 8.43
C ALA A 421 -6.28 21.46 7.67
N GLY A 422 -5.97 22.56 7.00
CA GLY A 422 -4.71 22.70 6.26
C GLY A 422 -3.49 22.68 7.18
N THR A 423 -3.58 23.30 8.37
CA THR A 423 -2.51 23.25 9.37
C THR A 423 -2.27 21.84 9.87
N LEU A 424 -3.33 21.06 10.14
CA LEU A 424 -3.19 19.65 10.53
C LEU A 424 -2.49 18.82 9.45
N LEU A 425 -2.81 19.03 8.16
CA LEU A 425 -2.14 18.35 7.06
C LEU A 425 -0.65 18.73 6.99
N ILE A 426 -0.31 20.01 7.16
CA ILE A 426 1.08 20.47 7.16
C ILE A 426 1.87 19.86 8.33
N ILE A 427 1.31 19.89 9.54
CA ILE A 427 1.91 19.26 10.74
C ILE A 427 2.15 17.78 10.50
N LEU A 428 1.19 17.10 9.87
CA LEU A 428 1.32 15.70 9.54
C LEU A 428 2.44 15.46 8.51
N GLY A 429 2.57 16.30 7.49
CA GLY A 429 3.68 16.27 6.53
C GLY A 429 5.05 16.38 7.23
N PHE A 430 5.20 17.33 8.14
CA PHE A 430 6.42 17.44 8.96
C PHE A 430 6.63 16.23 9.88
N SER A 431 5.56 15.73 10.51
CA SER A 431 5.63 14.55 11.39
C SER A 431 6.07 13.31 10.61
N PHE A 432 5.60 13.12 9.37
CA PHE A 432 6.09 12.07 8.47
C PHE A 432 7.57 12.25 8.13
N SER A 433 8.03 13.49 7.90
CA SER A 433 9.44 13.74 7.62
C SER A 433 10.38 13.31 8.77
N ILE A 434 9.97 13.55 10.02
CA ILE A 434 10.77 13.31 11.22
C ILE A 434 10.62 11.87 11.74
N LEU A 435 9.38 11.38 11.89
CA LEU A 435 9.08 10.16 12.64
C LEU A 435 8.82 8.93 11.76
N ALA A 436 8.43 9.12 10.50
CA ALA A 436 8.11 7.98 9.63
C ALA A 436 9.38 7.34 9.07
N ILE A 437 9.47 6.03 9.23
CA ILE A 437 10.43 5.17 8.53
C ILE A 437 9.82 4.79 7.18
N GLU A 438 10.65 4.79 6.13
CA GLU A 438 10.23 4.36 4.79
C GLU A 438 9.85 2.87 4.83
N THR A 439 8.65 2.52 4.36
CA THR A 439 8.13 1.15 4.47
C THR A 439 8.33 0.34 3.20
N ARG A 440 8.49 1.02 2.06
CA ARG A 440 8.76 0.39 0.78
C ARG A 440 9.83 1.19 0.04
N PRO A 441 11.10 1.03 0.40
CA PRO A 441 12.18 1.65 -0.36
C PRO A 441 12.12 1.20 -1.82
N GLY A 442 12.37 2.13 -2.75
CA GLY A 442 12.31 1.90 -4.18
C GLY A 442 13.44 1.02 -4.71
N TRP A 443 13.54 -0.23 -4.25
CA TRP A 443 14.59 -1.18 -4.64
C TRP A 443 14.36 -1.73 -6.06
N VAL A 444 14.54 -0.88 -7.07
CA VAL A 444 14.43 -1.29 -8.47
C VAL A 444 15.43 -2.44 -8.78
N GLN A 445 16.61 -2.39 -8.15
CA GLN A 445 17.69 -3.36 -8.27
C GLN A 445 17.39 -4.70 -7.60
N ALA A 446 16.54 -4.75 -6.57
CA ALA A 446 16.25 -5.99 -5.84
C ALA A 446 15.79 -7.12 -6.78
N SER A 447 14.96 -6.78 -7.78
CA SER A 447 14.52 -7.74 -8.80
C SER A 447 15.66 -8.35 -9.62
N HIS A 448 16.71 -7.57 -9.89
CA HIS A 448 17.91 -8.05 -10.56
C HIS A 448 18.81 -8.86 -9.61
N SER A 449 18.92 -8.44 -8.35
CA SER A 449 19.67 -9.15 -7.31
C SER A 449 19.06 -10.52 -6.98
N ILE A 450 17.73 -10.65 -6.95
CA ILE A 450 17.03 -11.94 -6.78
C ILE A 450 17.35 -12.87 -7.96
N LYS A 451 17.15 -12.39 -9.21
CA LYS A 451 17.50 -13.17 -10.41
C LYS A 451 18.97 -13.58 -10.44
N HIS A 452 19.85 -12.71 -9.96
CA HIS A 452 21.28 -13.04 -9.83
C HIS A 452 21.48 -14.17 -8.81
N ALA A 453 20.90 -14.06 -7.63
CA ALA A 453 21.00 -15.08 -6.58
C ALA A 453 20.44 -16.44 -7.04
N GLU A 454 19.33 -16.49 -7.78
CA GLU A 454 18.81 -17.71 -8.42
C GLU A 454 19.82 -18.35 -9.39
N LYS A 455 20.55 -17.52 -10.15
CA LYS A 455 21.63 -18.01 -11.04
C LYS A 455 22.83 -18.54 -10.27
N VAL A 456 23.20 -17.87 -9.17
CA VAL A 456 24.25 -18.34 -8.27
C VAL A 456 23.87 -19.68 -7.66
N GLN A 457 22.66 -19.80 -7.09
CA GLN A 457 22.11 -21.03 -6.54
C GLN A 457 22.19 -22.19 -7.53
N LYS A 458 21.70 -21.99 -8.75
CA LYS A 458 21.77 -23.00 -9.81
C LYS A 458 23.21 -23.38 -10.17
N THR A 459 24.12 -22.42 -10.16
CA THR A 459 25.54 -22.65 -10.45
C THR A 459 26.19 -23.50 -9.37
N ILE A 460 25.97 -23.18 -8.09
CA ILE A 460 26.49 -23.95 -6.94
C ILE A 460 25.96 -25.39 -6.97
N HIS A 461 24.65 -25.58 -7.23
CA HIS A 461 24.06 -26.92 -7.38
C HIS A 461 24.74 -27.76 -8.46
N LEU A 462 25.02 -27.17 -9.63
CA LEU A 462 25.72 -27.87 -10.71
C LEU A 462 27.17 -28.22 -10.34
N LEU A 463 27.85 -27.35 -9.59
CA LEU A 463 29.21 -27.60 -9.11
C LEU A 463 29.24 -28.69 -8.05
N ALA A 464 28.32 -28.68 -7.09
CA ALA A 464 28.15 -29.73 -6.09
C ALA A 464 27.86 -31.09 -6.74
N GLN A 465 26.94 -31.13 -7.73
CA GLN A 465 26.69 -32.34 -8.51
C GLN A 465 27.92 -32.80 -9.28
N SER A 466 28.74 -31.88 -9.80
CA SER A 466 30.01 -32.20 -10.45
C SER A 466 31.00 -32.86 -9.49
N PHE A 467 31.13 -32.35 -8.25
CA PHE A 467 31.95 -32.97 -7.21
C PHE A 467 31.51 -34.41 -6.95
N LYS A 468 30.19 -34.62 -6.71
CA LYS A 468 29.62 -35.94 -6.45
C LYS A 468 29.91 -36.92 -7.60
N ARG A 469 29.67 -36.53 -8.84
CA ARG A 469 29.94 -37.38 -10.02
C ARG A 469 31.42 -37.72 -10.18
N TYR A 470 32.32 -36.79 -9.86
CA TYR A 470 33.76 -37.08 -9.86
C TYR A 470 34.13 -38.11 -8.78
N LEU A 471 33.57 -37.96 -7.58
CA LEU A 471 33.76 -38.89 -6.46
C LEU A 471 33.10 -40.26 -6.70
N ASP A 472 32.07 -40.34 -7.54
CA ASP A 472 31.49 -41.62 -8.01
C ASP A 472 32.34 -42.29 -9.11
N GLY A 473 33.39 -41.61 -9.62
CA GLY A 473 34.27 -42.11 -10.67
C GLY A 473 33.86 -41.73 -12.10
N ASP A 474 32.79 -40.95 -12.28
CA ASP A 474 32.32 -40.46 -13.57
C ASP A 474 32.91 -39.08 -13.92
N LYS A 475 34.18 -39.10 -14.32
CA LYS A 475 34.93 -37.88 -14.67
C LYS A 475 34.34 -37.14 -15.87
N GLU A 476 33.80 -37.86 -16.86
CA GLU A 476 33.26 -37.24 -18.08
C GLU A 476 32.00 -36.43 -17.75
N GLN A 477 31.11 -37.00 -16.94
CA GLN A 477 29.89 -36.31 -16.52
C GLN A 477 30.19 -35.14 -15.57
N ALA A 478 31.17 -35.27 -14.68
CA ALA A 478 31.63 -34.16 -13.84
C ALA A 478 32.08 -32.96 -14.70
N ILE A 479 32.90 -33.18 -15.73
CA ILE A 479 33.36 -32.11 -16.63
C ILE A 479 32.17 -31.46 -17.37
N LYS A 480 31.18 -32.24 -17.82
CA LYS A 480 29.96 -31.70 -18.46
C LYS A 480 29.17 -30.80 -17.52
N LEU A 481 28.98 -31.21 -16.26
CA LEU A 481 28.31 -30.41 -15.23
C LEU A 481 29.07 -29.13 -14.90
N MET A 482 30.41 -29.20 -14.79
CA MET A 482 31.27 -28.03 -14.61
C MET A 482 31.12 -27.03 -15.78
N MET A 483 31.07 -27.50 -17.03
CA MET A 483 30.85 -26.63 -18.19
C MET A 483 29.45 -25.99 -18.17
N ALA A 484 28.43 -26.74 -17.73
CA ALA A 484 27.08 -26.20 -17.55
C ALA A 484 27.03 -25.12 -16.46
N ALA A 485 27.70 -25.35 -15.32
CA ALA A 485 27.83 -24.36 -14.24
C ALA A 485 28.47 -23.06 -14.74
N LYS A 486 29.59 -23.16 -15.48
CA LYS A 486 30.28 -22.00 -16.08
C LYS A 486 29.41 -21.20 -17.06
N LYS A 487 28.40 -21.83 -17.67
CA LYS A 487 27.43 -21.13 -18.52
C LYS A 487 26.44 -20.31 -17.68
N GLU A 488 25.98 -20.85 -16.56
CA GLU A 488 25.08 -20.14 -15.64
C GLU A 488 25.82 -19.01 -14.89
N GLU A 489 27.09 -19.22 -14.50
CA GLU A 489 27.99 -18.19 -13.94
C GLU A 489 28.06 -16.95 -14.86
N ARG A 490 28.29 -17.13 -16.16
CA ARG A 490 28.30 -16.01 -17.12
C ARG A 490 26.97 -15.25 -17.20
N LEU A 491 25.84 -15.94 -16.99
CA LEU A 491 24.54 -15.28 -16.94
C LEU A 491 24.34 -14.51 -15.63
N ALA A 492 24.98 -14.94 -14.54
CA ALA A 492 25.04 -14.18 -13.29
C ALA A 492 25.90 -12.91 -13.47
N ASP A 493 27.08 -13.00 -14.10
CA ASP A 493 27.93 -11.84 -14.43
C ASP A 493 27.17 -10.73 -15.17
N ASP A 494 26.40 -11.11 -16.20
CA ASP A 494 25.56 -10.18 -16.97
C ASP A 494 24.53 -9.45 -16.09
N LEU A 495 24.04 -10.11 -15.02
CA LEU A 495 23.11 -9.50 -14.07
C LEU A 495 23.79 -8.53 -13.11
N VAL A 496 25.05 -8.77 -12.72
CA VAL A 496 25.87 -7.81 -11.95
C VAL A 496 26.02 -6.50 -12.74
N PHE A 497 26.26 -6.59 -14.05
CA PHE A 497 26.30 -5.42 -14.92
C PHE A 497 24.96 -4.66 -14.94
N LYS A 498 23.83 -5.36 -15.02
CA LYS A 498 22.49 -4.73 -14.98
C LYS A 498 22.23 -4.03 -13.65
N VAL A 499 22.59 -4.64 -12.52
CA VAL A 499 22.48 -4.00 -11.18
C VAL A 499 23.30 -2.71 -11.16
N THR A 500 24.52 -2.76 -11.68
CA THR A 500 25.42 -1.59 -11.78
C THR A 500 24.82 -0.51 -12.70
N GLN A 501 24.29 -0.89 -13.85
CA GLN A 501 23.65 0.04 -14.78
C GLN A 501 22.44 0.74 -14.15
N VAL A 502 21.60 0.01 -13.42
CA VAL A 502 20.44 0.59 -12.72
C VAL A 502 20.87 1.53 -11.60
N MET A 503 21.93 1.20 -10.85
CA MET A 503 22.52 2.09 -9.84
C MET A 503 22.93 3.44 -10.46
N TYR A 504 23.64 3.45 -11.59
CA TYR A 504 24.13 4.70 -12.20
C TYR A 504 23.14 5.41 -13.12
N SER A 505 22.09 4.73 -13.59
CA SER A 505 21.06 5.33 -14.46
C SER A 505 19.87 5.92 -13.70
N SER A 506 19.78 5.67 -12.39
CA SER A 506 18.67 6.16 -11.56
C SER A 506 18.86 7.63 -11.18
N VAL A 507 17.88 8.47 -11.52
CA VAL A 507 17.85 9.90 -11.16
C VAL A 507 17.86 10.12 -9.64
N ARG A 508 17.43 9.12 -8.87
CA ARG A 508 17.51 9.09 -7.41
C ARG A 508 18.03 7.71 -6.99
N PRO A 509 19.31 7.58 -6.59
CA PRO A 509 19.86 6.33 -6.09
C PRO A 509 19.06 5.87 -4.86
N ALA A 510 18.70 4.60 -4.78
CA ALA A 510 18.08 4.10 -3.56
C ALA A 510 19.15 4.08 -2.45
N PRO A 511 18.77 4.28 -1.18
CA PRO A 511 19.72 4.34 -0.07
C PRO A 511 20.58 3.08 0.11
N ASP A 512 20.22 1.97 -0.55
CA ASP A 512 20.83 0.65 -0.42
C ASP A 512 21.33 0.10 -1.76
N ASP A 513 21.39 0.92 -2.81
CA ASP A 513 21.91 0.49 -4.11
C ASP A 513 23.29 -0.15 -3.97
N TYR A 514 24.15 0.45 -3.14
CA TYR A 514 25.47 -0.09 -2.85
C TYR A 514 25.42 -1.41 -2.09
N HIS A 515 24.47 -1.61 -1.18
CA HIS A 515 24.30 -2.89 -0.47
C HIS A 515 23.87 -3.99 -1.44
N PHE A 516 22.93 -3.73 -2.36
CA PHE A 516 22.54 -4.70 -3.39
C PHE A 516 23.68 -5.01 -4.37
N TYR A 517 24.44 -4.00 -4.77
CA TYR A 517 25.65 -4.21 -5.57
C TYR A 517 26.66 -5.08 -4.82
N LYS A 518 27.02 -4.71 -3.58
CA LYS A 518 27.97 -5.45 -2.74
C LYS A 518 27.49 -6.90 -2.57
N LEU A 519 26.21 -7.09 -2.24
CA LEU A 519 25.57 -8.40 -2.14
C LEU A 519 25.80 -9.24 -3.39
N THR A 520 25.50 -8.71 -4.58
CA THR A 520 25.67 -9.46 -5.83
C THR A 520 27.14 -9.80 -6.09
N THR A 521 28.06 -8.86 -5.87
CA THR A 521 29.50 -9.12 -6.04
C THR A 521 30.07 -10.08 -5.01
N THR A 522 29.49 -10.14 -3.81
CA THR A 522 29.89 -11.08 -2.76
C THR A 522 29.45 -12.50 -3.14
N LEU A 523 28.18 -12.70 -3.51
CA LEU A 523 27.68 -14.00 -3.98
C LEU A 523 28.45 -14.52 -5.20
N ASP A 524 28.83 -13.63 -6.11
CA ASP A 524 29.61 -13.99 -7.29
C ASP A 524 31.02 -14.51 -6.95
N LYS A 525 31.69 -13.89 -5.95
CA LYS A 525 32.99 -14.37 -5.46
C LYS A 525 32.93 -15.81 -4.92
N ALA A 526 31.83 -16.20 -4.27
CA ALA A 526 31.64 -17.55 -3.73
C ALA A 526 31.75 -18.63 -4.83
N ILE A 527 31.13 -18.40 -5.99
CA ILE A 527 31.23 -19.31 -7.15
C ILE A 527 32.68 -19.52 -7.56
N GLY A 528 33.47 -18.44 -7.55
CA GLY A 528 34.89 -18.48 -7.93
C GLY A 528 35.73 -19.43 -7.06
N TYR A 529 35.45 -19.52 -5.76
CA TYR A 529 36.14 -20.45 -4.86
C TYR A 529 35.76 -21.91 -5.14
N ILE A 530 34.46 -22.21 -5.30
CA ILE A 530 33.98 -23.57 -5.61
C ILE A 530 34.50 -24.05 -6.97
N LEU A 531 34.59 -23.16 -7.97
CA LEU A 531 35.18 -23.50 -9.26
C LEU A 531 36.66 -23.82 -9.17
N ARG A 532 37.42 -23.10 -8.31
CA ARG A 532 38.84 -23.39 -8.10
C ARG A 532 39.04 -24.72 -7.38
N SER A 533 38.23 -25.00 -6.37
CA SER A 533 38.31 -26.27 -5.63
C SER A 533 37.96 -27.46 -6.53
N LEU A 534 36.94 -27.33 -7.38
CA LEU A 534 36.58 -28.34 -8.37
C LEU A 534 37.69 -28.55 -9.42
N ARG A 535 38.40 -27.49 -9.85
CA ARG A 535 39.54 -27.68 -10.76
C ARG A 535 40.66 -28.46 -10.10
N LYS A 536 40.94 -28.21 -8.81
CA LYS A 536 41.98 -28.91 -8.04
C LYS A 536 41.64 -30.39 -7.87
N ILE A 537 40.40 -30.73 -7.51
CA ILE A 537 40.03 -32.13 -7.30
C ILE A 537 40.15 -32.97 -8.58
N LEU A 538 39.88 -32.38 -9.75
CA LEU A 538 40.02 -33.04 -11.05
C LEU A 538 41.46 -33.44 -11.41
N TYR A 539 42.47 -32.85 -10.74
CA TYR A 539 43.88 -33.22 -10.87
C TYR A 539 44.30 -34.35 -9.92
N ILE A 540 43.56 -34.59 -8.83
CA ILE A 540 43.84 -35.66 -7.88
C ILE A 540 43.20 -36.95 -8.41
N PRO A 541 43.97 -38.02 -8.70
CA PRO A 541 43.41 -39.29 -9.15
C PRO A 541 42.40 -39.83 -8.13
N ARG A 542 41.17 -40.14 -8.57
CA ARG A 542 40.08 -40.58 -7.68
C ARG A 542 40.46 -41.73 -6.73
N LYS A 543 41.29 -42.67 -7.19
CA LYS A 543 41.77 -43.83 -6.41
C LYS A 543 42.59 -43.44 -5.18
N LYS A 544 43.13 -42.22 -5.15
CA LYS A 544 43.93 -41.72 -4.03
C LYS A 544 43.08 -40.99 -2.99
N ILE A 545 41.92 -40.46 -3.37
CA ILE A 545 41.00 -39.82 -2.43
C ILE A 545 40.37 -40.93 -1.58
N ASP A 546 40.61 -40.90 -0.26
CA ASP A 546 40.04 -41.90 0.64
C ASP A 546 38.50 -41.77 0.72
N ASP A 547 37.86 -42.76 1.35
CA ASP A 547 36.40 -42.76 1.52
C ASP A 547 35.90 -41.72 2.53
N TYR A 548 36.71 -41.37 3.54
CA TYR A 548 36.40 -40.32 4.50
C TYR A 548 36.35 -38.93 3.83
N PHE A 549 37.40 -38.51 3.11
CA PHE A 549 37.44 -37.27 2.34
C PHE A 549 36.37 -37.23 1.26
N SER A 550 36.06 -38.39 0.64
CA SER A 550 34.93 -38.47 -0.30
C SER A 550 33.61 -38.16 0.40
N GLN A 551 33.34 -38.74 1.57
CA GLN A 551 32.13 -38.47 2.35
C GLN A 551 32.09 -37.03 2.88
N TYR A 552 33.22 -36.52 3.37
CA TYR A 552 33.37 -35.13 3.80
C TYR A 552 33.01 -34.16 2.67
N LEU A 553 33.61 -34.30 1.48
CA LEU A 553 33.34 -33.43 0.34
C LEU A 553 31.89 -33.51 -0.15
N ILE A 554 31.29 -34.70 -0.12
CA ILE A 554 29.86 -34.87 -0.45
C ILE A 554 29.00 -34.10 0.55
N LYS A 555 29.27 -34.26 1.85
CA LYS A 555 28.57 -33.57 2.93
C LYS A 555 28.74 -32.05 2.82
N GLU A 556 29.96 -31.58 2.56
CA GLU A 556 30.29 -30.17 2.40
C GLU A 556 29.54 -29.55 1.21
N CYS A 557 29.48 -30.27 0.08
CA CYS A 557 28.72 -29.85 -1.08
C CYS A 557 27.21 -29.77 -0.81
N ASP A 558 26.66 -30.70 -0.01
CA ASP A 558 25.25 -30.68 0.38
C ASP A 558 24.94 -29.50 1.30
N LEU A 559 25.76 -29.29 2.32
CA LEU A 559 25.62 -28.15 3.23
C LEU A 559 25.77 -26.81 2.50
N LEU A 560 26.68 -26.69 1.53
CA LEU A 560 26.79 -25.50 0.68
C LEU A 560 25.55 -25.25 -0.19
N CYS A 561 24.89 -26.32 -0.68
CA CYS A 561 23.62 -26.20 -1.40
C CYS A 561 22.52 -25.71 -0.47
N ASP A 562 22.41 -26.28 0.73
CA ASP A 562 21.43 -25.86 1.73
C ASP A 562 21.66 -24.39 2.16
N LEU A 563 22.94 -23.98 2.30
CA LEU A 563 23.33 -22.62 2.66
C LEU A 563 22.88 -21.61 1.59
N ILE A 564 23.16 -21.86 0.31
CA ILE A 564 22.73 -20.96 -0.77
C ILE A 564 21.22 -20.95 -0.94
N ASP A 565 20.54 -22.08 -0.78
CA ASP A 565 19.08 -22.17 -0.84
C ASP A 565 18.43 -21.29 0.22
N LYS A 566 18.90 -21.41 1.47
CA LYS A 566 18.45 -20.56 2.57
C LYS A 566 18.81 -19.09 2.34
N SER A 567 19.96 -18.80 1.76
CA SER A 567 20.38 -17.42 1.45
C SER A 567 19.50 -16.76 0.38
N VAL A 568 19.09 -17.50 -0.65
CA VAL A 568 18.12 -17.01 -1.66
C VAL A 568 16.76 -16.77 -1.01
N GLU A 569 16.29 -17.70 -0.18
CA GLU A 569 15.05 -17.56 0.58
C GLU A 569 15.07 -16.29 1.46
N VAL A 570 16.18 -16.02 2.17
CA VAL A 570 16.37 -14.78 2.94
C VAL A 570 16.24 -13.55 2.04
N LEU A 571 16.89 -13.53 0.87
CA LEU A 571 16.85 -12.38 -0.03
C LEU A 571 15.42 -12.09 -0.52
N GLU A 572 14.68 -13.12 -0.92
CA GLU A 572 13.28 -13.01 -1.33
C GLU A 572 12.42 -12.46 -0.19
N VAL A 573 12.57 -13.02 1.01
CA VAL A 573 11.81 -12.61 2.19
C VAL A 573 12.17 -11.19 2.62
N VAL A 574 13.44 -10.79 2.59
CA VAL A 574 13.86 -9.40 2.89
C VAL A 574 13.27 -8.43 1.88
N CYS A 575 13.20 -8.81 0.60
CA CYS A 575 12.61 -7.96 -0.45
C CYS A 575 11.09 -7.80 -0.32
N ILE A 576 10.40 -8.78 0.27
CA ILE A 576 8.93 -8.77 0.43
C ILE A 576 8.52 -8.22 1.81
N GLN A 577 9.14 -8.72 2.86
CA GLN A 577 8.82 -8.42 4.25
C GLN A 577 10.07 -8.60 5.16
N PRO A 578 10.87 -7.53 5.34
CA PRO A 578 12.08 -7.53 6.18
C PRO A 578 11.91 -8.09 7.60
N LEU A 579 10.72 -7.98 8.19
CA LEU A 579 10.41 -8.48 9.53
C LEU A 579 10.35 -10.00 9.61
N ALA A 580 10.05 -10.70 8.51
CA ALA A 580 9.84 -12.13 8.51
C ALA A 580 11.15 -12.95 8.36
N SER A 581 12.26 -12.32 7.97
CA SER A 581 13.52 -13.02 7.70
C SER A 581 14.34 -13.38 8.95
N HIS A 582 13.97 -12.86 10.14
CA HIS A 582 14.79 -13.04 11.34
C HIS A 582 15.05 -14.51 11.74
N PRO A 583 14.06 -15.42 11.71
CA PRO A 583 14.31 -16.83 12.02
C PRO A 583 15.22 -17.49 10.98
N ILE A 584 15.08 -17.12 9.70
CA ILE A 584 15.85 -17.69 8.60
C ILE A 584 17.34 -17.32 8.73
N PHE A 585 17.68 -16.13 9.26
CA PHE A 585 19.07 -15.80 9.56
C PHE A 585 19.74 -16.77 10.55
N ASN A 586 18.98 -17.31 11.50
CA ASN A 586 19.54 -18.28 12.45
C ASN A 586 19.78 -19.64 11.79
N ASP A 587 18.93 -20.01 10.82
CA ASP A 587 19.10 -21.26 10.07
C ASP A 587 20.36 -21.20 9.20
N VAL A 588 20.63 -20.06 8.54
CA VAL A 588 21.88 -19.83 7.78
C VAL A 588 23.11 -19.99 8.68
N HIS A 589 23.11 -19.35 9.85
CA HIS A 589 24.25 -19.41 10.77
C HIS A 589 24.45 -20.81 11.37
N ALA A 590 23.38 -21.58 11.56
CA ALA A 590 23.49 -22.97 12.00
C ALA A 590 24.13 -23.87 10.94
N ILE A 591 23.83 -23.65 9.65
CA ILE A 591 24.44 -24.37 8.52
C ILE A 591 25.91 -24.01 8.37
N GLU A 592 26.24 -22.71 8.44
CA GLU A 592 27.63 -22.22 8.39
C GLU A 592 28.48 -22.80 9.53
N HIS A 593 27.96 -22.79 10.76
CA HIS A 593 28.65 -23.41 11.88
C HIS A 593 28.85 -24.94 11.72
N GLU A 594 27.92 -25.64 11.03
CA GLU A 594 28.12 -27.06 10.71
C GLU A 594 29.23 -27.27 9.66
N LEU A 595 29.31 -26.39 8.65
CA LEU A 595 30.39 -26.38 7.65
C LEU A 595 31.75 -26.18 8.33
N ASP A 596 31.87 -25.19 9.23
CA ASP A 596 33.09 -24.90 9.99
C ASP A 596 33.58 -26.10 10.81
N ILE A 597 32.67 -26.76 11.53
CA ILE A 597 33.00 -27.97 12.28
C ILE A 597 33.49 -29.07 11.33
N ASN A 598 32.84 -29.23 10.19
CA ASN A 598 33.20 -30.27 9.21
C ASN A 598 34.60 -30.00 8.62
N ASN A 599 34.92 -28.75 8.29
CA ASN A 599 36.21 -28.31 7.78
C ASN A 599 37.33 -28.52 8.80
N HIS A 600 37.10 -28.12 10.06
CA HIS A 600 38.06 -28.33 11.14
C HIS A 600 38.42 -29.82 11.32
N ASN A 601 37.41 -30.69 11.37
CA ASN A 601 37.61 -32.14 11.49
C ASN A 601 38.36 -32.74 10.30
N ALA A 602 38.12 -32.24 9.09
CA ALA A 602 38.80 -32.69 7.88
C ALA A 602 40.28 -32.31 7.89
N LEU A 603 40.62 -31.09 8.32
CA LEU A 603 42.01 -30.61 8.46
C LEU A 603 42.79 -31.41 9.52
N GLU A 604 42.19 -31.69 10.68
CA GLU A 604 42.83 -32.51 11.72
C GLU A 604 43.17 -33.92 11.22
N ARG A 605 42.34 -34.49 10.33
CA ARG A 605 42.56 -35.80 9.71
C ARG A 605 43.43 -35.78 8.47
N LEU A 606 43.74 -34.61 7.92
CA LEU A 606 44.66 -34.47 6.79
C LEU A 606 46.12 -34.74 7.22
N LEU A 607 46.47 -34.37 8.46
CA LEU A 607 47.83 -34.47 9.01
C LEU A 607 48.34 -35.93 9.20
N PRO A 608 47.53 -36.92 9.60
CA PRO A 608 47.98 -38.30 9.79
C PRO A 608 48.01 -39.16 8.52
N GLU A 609 47.33 -38.77 7.43
CA GLU A 609 47.17 -39.53 6.17
C GLU A 609 48.37 -39.39 5.19
N THR A 610 49.50 -38.84 5.65
CA THR A 610 50.67 -38.47 4.83
C THR A 610 51.40 -39.61 4.12
N GLU A 611 51.08 -40.88 4.40
CA GLU A 611 51.83 -42.03 3.87
C GLU A 611 51.42 -42.47 2.45
N LYS A 612 50.23 -42.06 1.96
CA LYS A 612 49.68 -42.54 0.66
C LYS A 612 49.58 -41.49 -0.45
N MET A 613 49.72 -40.21 -0.12
CA MET A 613 49.61 -39.09 -1.05
C MET A 613 50.94 -38.34 -1.20
N SER A 614 51.17 -37.77 -2.39
CA SER A 614 52.29 -36.83 -2.58
C SER A 614 52.00 -35.51 -1.89
N THR A 615 53.04 -34.76 -1.52
CA THR A 615 52.93 -33.42 -0.91
C THR A 615 52.05 -32.47 -1.72
N VAL A 616 52.06 -32.58 -3.05
CA VAL A 616 51.23 -31.77 -3.96
C VAL A 616 49.75 -32.14 -3.83
N GLU A 617 49.43 -33.42 -3.67
CA GLU A 617 48.05 -33.89 -3.50
C GLU A 617 47.47 -33.46 -2.16
N ILE A 618 48.27 -33.56 -1.09
CA ILE A 618 47.90 -33.08 0.25
C ILE A 618 47.61 -31.57 0.21
N LEU A 619 48.50 -30.79 -0.42
CA LEU A 619 48.32 -29.35 -0.58
C LEU A 619 47.07 -29.00 -1.39
N TYR A 620 46.71 -29.81 -2.40
CA TYR A 620 45.46 -29.59 -3.12
C TYR A 620 44.22 -29.88 -2.28
N ILE A 621 44.23 -30.92 -1.44
CA ILE A 621 43.08 -31.20 -0.56
C ILE A 621 42.95 -30.12 0.50
N ASP A 622 44.04 -29.72 1.13
CA ASP A 622 44.10 -28.58 2.06
C ASP A 622 43.46 -27.32 1.45
N GLN A 623 43.93 -26.94 0.25
CA GLN A 623 43.37 -25.79 -0.47
C GLN A 623 41.92 -25.98 -0.93
N ILE A 624 41.46 -27.22 -1.15
CA ILE A 624 40.05 -27.48 -1.48
C ILE A 624 39.19 -27.20 -0.25
N ILE A 625 39.63 -27.67 0.93
CA ILE A 625 38.94 -27.44 2.21
C ILE A 625 38.87 -25.93 2.47
N GLU A 626 40.01 -25.22 2.41
CA GLU A 626 40.05 -23.77 2.60
C GLU A 626 39.15 -23.01 1.60
N GLU A 627 39.14 -23.40 0.32
CA GLU A 627 38.31 -22.72 -0.68
C GLU A 627 36.81 -22.97 -0.47
N LEU A 628 36.41 -24.15 0.00
CA LEU A 628 35.01 -24.43 0.33
C LEU A 628 34.57 -23.65 1.58
N GLU A 629 35.42 -23.56 2.60
CA GLU A 629 35.22 -22.75 3.80
C GLU A 629 35.09 -21.26 3.45
N ILE A 630 36.03 -20.70 2.67
CA ILE A 630 35.96 -19.31 2.23
C ILE A 630 34.69 -19.05 1.41
N SER A 631 34.24 -20.03 0.62
CA SER A 631 32.97 -19.92 -0.10
C SER A 631 31.78 -19.83 0.84
N ALA A 632 31.73 -20.68 1.89
CA ALA A 632 30.67 -20.65 2.90
C ALA A 632 30.64 -19.29 3.61
N ASN A 633 31.78 -18.81 4.10
CA ASN A 633 31.92 -17.52 4.77
C ASN A 633 31.53 -16.35 3.85
N THR A 634 31.84 -16.45 2.56
CA THR A 634 31.43 -15.44 1.57
C THR A 634 29.90 -15.43 1.38
N ILE A 635 29.24 -16.58 1.42
CA ILE A 635 27.77 -16.66 1.35
C ILE A 635 27.15 -16.09 2.64
N GLU A 636 27.73 -16.37 3.80
CA GLU A 636 27.30 -15.77 5.07
C GLU A 636 27.45 -14.24 5.07
N ASP A 637 28.58 -13.71 4.62
CA ASP A 637 28.82 -12.27 4.43
C ASP A 637 27.72 -11.61 3.56
N ALA A 638 27.27 -12.32 2.53
CA ALA A 638 26.17 -11.88 1.68
C ALA A 638 24.85 -11.80 2.47
N VAL A 639 24.56 -12.81 3.30
CA VAL A 639 23.39 -12.84 4.19
C VAL A 639 23.46 -11.74 5.24
N ASP A 640 24.63 -11.42 5.78
CA ASP A 640 24.82 -10.31 6.71
C ASP A 640 24.51 -8.95 6.08
N ILE A 641 24.85 -8.77 4.80
CA ILE A 641 24.40 -7.58 4.04
C ILE A 641 22.86 -7.56 3.96
N MET A 642 22.21 -8.70 3.68
CA MET A 642 20.74 -8.80 3.68
C MET A 642 20.13 -8.48 5.04
N LYS A 643 20.80 -8.86 6.14
CA LYS A 643 20.42 -8.55 7.52
C LYS A 643 20.50 -7.07 7.81
N ILE A 644 21.55 -6.38 7.36
CA ILE A 644 21.67 -4.93 7.47
C ILE A 644 20.53 -4.23 6.73
N ILE A 645 20.26 -4.64 5.48
CA ILE A 645 19.13 -4.13 4.70
C ILE A 645 17.83 -4.37 5.47
N GLY A 646 17.60 -5.60 5.96
CA GLY A 646 16.41 -5.96 6.71
C GLY A 646 16.21 -5.14 7.98
N LEU A 647 17.28 -4.92 8.76
CA LEU A 647 17.27 -4.15 10.01
C LEU A 647 17.01 -2.65 9.79
N LYS A 648 17.56 -2.07 8.71
CA LYS A 648 17.37 -0.65 8.37
C LYS A 648 15.89 -0.31 8.12
N TYR A 649 15.15 -1.25 7.55
CA TYR A 649 13.70 -1.13 7.31
C TYR A 649 12.86 -1.90 8.32
N GLN A 650 13.47 -2.37 9.41
CA GLN A 650 12.76 -3.05 10.47
C GLN A 650 11.97 -2.03 11.30
N ILE A 651 10.66 -2.08 11.17
CA ILE A 651 9.78 -1.14 11.85
C ILE A 651 9.53 -1.63 13.27
N ARG A 652 10.21 -1.00 14.24
CA ARG A 652 10.10 -1.34 15.67
C ARG A 652 9.01 -0.51 16.37
N PRO A 653 8.27 -1.09 17.34
CA PRO A 653 7.40 -0.30 18.22
C PRO A 653 8.24 0.61 19.12
N LEU A 654 7.71 1.79 19.48
CA LEU A 654 8.37 2.82 20.31
C LEU A 654 8.77 2.37 21.72
N VAL A 655 8.37 1.17 22.15
CA VAL A 655 8.74 0.59 23.44
C VAL A 655 8.88 -0.91 23.26
N SER A 656 10.10 -1.43 23.40
CA SER A 656 10.40 -2.84 23.68
C SER A 656 10.67 -2.99 25.18
#